data_AF-A0A5D4IZR9-F1
#
_entry.id   AF-A0A5D4IZR9-F1
#
_cell.length_a   1.000
_cell.length_b   1.000
_cell.length_c   1.000
_cell.angle_alpha   90.00
_cell.angle_beta   90.00
_cell.angle_gamma   90.00
#
_symmetry.space_group_name_H-M   'P 1'
#
loop_
_entity.id
_entity.type
_entity.pdbx_description
1 polymer ?
#
loop_
_entity_poly.entity_id
_entity_poly.type
_entity_poly.pdbx_seq_one_letter_code
_entity_poly.pdbx_strand_id
1 'polypeptide(L)'
;MAAGALTVSMLGSGGPASADTSPDRALVEKMATTLSLPSPPGAKNQVKVLVFHASAGDEAPYTDAGIAAIEKIGLTGPEAQRFTTVATADPKVFTNGKRLGSFHAVVFLTGGGDVLDPEQEAGLEAYMEAGGGFLGIHDAARTEPYSDWFTGLVGARPAANSPASVQRATVEIGDRVHPATKSLPLEWKRPDKWLNWTKNPSGDVHTVARVRELTYKPGASANGWDHPVSWCRDYDGGRSFYTAMGGTADSFAETDFRDHLRGALSWTNRTSQADCKATITSNYTAERVTQPNQPGQNDQIGEPHGLVTAPDGRVFYIGRGGADSSQPVVIDWADPNIGKGKGEIHVYDPETKKVTLAGALDVFGNKGGGDELVKNEEGLLGIELDPDFASNGWVYLHYTPHAKIDRDKRMATRQVSRFTFDSATSKLDLASEKVLLGWPVQINSCCHAGGGMAWDSQDNLYIATGDNNSSGFSDGYSGNNPQPNYKGVSFADARRTAGNTNNLNGKILRIHPEDDGTYTLPSGNLFTGKEPDEGGGKTRGEIYVMGVRNPARISIDKSTDTLYAGWVGPDAGAPSTTWGPAKYDTFAAITKAGNHGWPYCMGNNQPYRDRNLPDPTKPLGWYDCNAPKNESPNNDGLVKLPPVTPNTIWYSPQGGGVDYPRDANGVPSYKPEEGKQLLPWLKGGGQATMNGPVYRYDAQSESTAKWPAYWDGKWFVGDFYDDTQPRHAVLTDPKTVGKGGLPTHAESLKKIIPVGADGIRNLMDWKFAPDGSLYVLDYGRGFFTSDSKSALWRVSYKGGGATPAAADLVGKAAAK
;
A
#
# COMPACT_ATOMS: atom_id res chain seq x y z
N MET A 1 -18.62 47.00 -22.94
CA MET A 1 -19.05 48.35 -22.50
C MET A 1 -18.35 48.67 -21.19
N ALA A 2 -17.75 49.86 -21.13
CA ALA A 2 -17.20 50.64 -19.98
C ALA A 2 -16.35 49.89 -18.93
N ALA A 3 -15.04 50.13 -18.70
CA ALA A 3 -14.18 51.33 -18.69
C ALA A 3 -14.48 52.35 -17.57
N GLY A 4 -13.42 52.71 -16.82
CA GLY A 4 -13.33 53.79 -15.80
C GLY A 4 -12.80 53.26 -14.46
N ALA A 5 -11.55 53.41 -14.00
CA ALA A 5 -10.45 54.36 -14.15
C ALA A 5 -10.64 55.75 -13.50
N LEU A 6 -9.57 56.16 -12.77
CA LEU A 6 -9.13 57.52 -12.39
C LEU A 6 -9.75 58.10 -11.07
N THR A 7 -9.03 58.77 -10.14
CA THR A 7 -7.72 59.45 -10.15
C THR A 7 -7.33 60.08 -8.79
N VAL A 8 -6.00 60.15 -8.53
CA VAL A 8 -5.16 61.32 -8.08
C VAL A 8 -5.36 61.86 -6.64
N SER A 9 -4.39 61.84 -5.72
CA SER A 9 -3.01 62.42 -5.65
C SER A 9 -2.96 63.92 -5.30
N MET A 10 -2.07 64.28 -4.35
CA MET A 10 -1.21 65.50 -4.27
C MET A 10 -0.63 65.54 -2.83
N LEU A 11 0.68 65.28 -2.60
CA LEU A 11 1.87 66.11 -2.79
C LEU A 11 2.20 67.02 -1.58
N GLY A 12 3.45 66.90 -1.09
CA GLY A 12 4.03 67.78 -0.07
C GLY A 12 5.47 67.38 0.30
N SER A 13 6.43 68.05 -0.33
CA SER A 13 7.89 67.86 -0.33
C SER A 13 8.65 68.42 0.89
N GLY A 14 9.81 67.84 1.22
CA GLY A 14 10.87 68.48 2.04
C GLY A 14 12.12 67.62 2.15
N GLY A 15 13.28 68.14 1.75
CA GLY A 15 14.58 67.45 1.61
C GLY A 15 15.42 67.30 2.91
N PRO A 16 16.77 67.15 2.81
CA PRO A 16 17.48 65.98 3.36
C PRO A 16 18.39 66.25 4.58
N ALA A 17 18.95 65.14 5.10
CA ALA A 17 20.08 65.01 6.05
C ALA A 17 19.76 64.99 7.56
N SER A 18 20.02 63.83 8.20
CA SER A 18 21.14 63.72 9.14
C SER A 18 21.45 62.23 9.39
N ALA A 19 22.74 61.91 9.42
CA ALA A 19 23.25 60.63 9.87
C ALA A 19 22.99 60.49 11.38
N ASP A 20 22.51 59.33 11.80
CA ASP A 20 22.62 58.92 13.21
C ASP A 20 23.29 57.55 13.28
N THR A 21 24.34 57.54 14.09
CA THR A 21 25.31 56.49 14.30
C THR A 21 24.80 55.56 15.40
N SER A 22 24.27 54.39 15.05
CA SER A 22 24.08 53.31 16.02
C SER A 22 25.31 52.39 16.02
N PRO A 23 26.08 52.32 17.13
CA PRO A 23 27.32 51.57 17.23
C PRO A 23 27.12 50.07 17.55
N ASP A 24 26.07 49.42 17.04
CA ASP A 24 25.79 48.00 17.35
C ASP A 24 25.82 47.06 16.16
N ARG A 25 26.08 47.55 14.94
CA ARG A 25 26.20 46.70 13.74
C ARG A 25 27.62 46.25 13.42
N ALA A 26 28.62 46.80 14.11
CA ALA A 26 30.04 46.48 13.92
C ALA A 26 30.60 45.46 14.94
N LEU A 27 29.78 45.01 15.90
CA LEU A 27 30.14 43.97 16.88
C LEU A 27 29.60 42.57 16.55
N VAL A 28 28.74 42.45 15.53
CA VAL A 28 28.16 41.15 15.09
C VAL A 28 29.06 40.44 14.06
N GLU A 29 30.12 41.08 13.56
CA GLU A 29 30.95 40.53 12.47
C GLU A 29 32.29 39.90 12.93
N LYS A 30 32.50 39.68 14.23
CA LYS A 30 33.71 38.99 14.75
C LYS A 30 33.43 38.14 15.99
N MET A 31 32.69 37.03 15.84
CA MET A 31 32.90 35.77 16.59
C MET A 31 32.28 34.60 15.81
N ALA A 32 32.72 34.38 14.56
CA ALA A 32 32.65 33.05 13.97
C ALA A 32 33.84 32.24 14.49
N THR A 33 33.76 31.75 15.73
CA THR A 33 34.56 30.60 16.14
C THR A 33 33.77 29.35 15.76
N THR A 34 33.79 28.99 14.47
CA THR A 34 33.34 27.67 14.03
C THR A 34 34.26 26.64 14.70
N LEU A 35 33.73 25.95 15.71
CA LEU A 35 34.41 24.87 16.39
C LEU A 35 34.74 23.80 15.35
N SER A 36 35.96 23.78 14.83
CA SER A 36 36.37 22.77 13.86
C SER A 36 36.61 21.45 14.58
N LEU A 37 35.68 20.51 14.40
CA LEU A 37 35.75 19.16 14.95
C LEU A 37 36.31 18.20 13.90
N PRO A 38 37.22 17.28 14.29
CA PRO A 38 37.55 16.16 13.42
C PRO A 38 36.30 15.30 13.22
N SER A 39 36.19 14.62 12.07
CA SER A 39 35.18 13.58 11.92
C SER A 39 35.28 12.57 13.07
N PRO A 40 34.16 12.03 13.57
CA PRO A 40 34.17 11.10 14.69
C PRO A 40 35.16 9.96 14.43
N PRO A 41 35.86 9.49 15.49
CA PRO A 41 36.85 8.44 15.33
C PRO A 41 36.23 7.21 14.64
N GLY A 42 36.96 6.58 13.72
CA GLY A 42 36.52 5.32 13.14
C GLY A 42 36.47 4.19 14.18
N ALA A 43 35.73 3.12 13.92
CA ALA A 43 35.50 1.99 14.84
C ALA A 43 36.75 1.20 15.28
N LYS A 44 37.96 1.60 14.87
CA LYS A 44 39.23 1.05 15.36
C LYS A 44 39.60 1.53 16.77
N ASN A 45 38.97 2.61 17.25
CA ASN A 45 39.12 3.10 18.62
C ASN A 45 37.97 2.58 19.50
N GLN A 46 38.20 2.53 20.82
CA GLN A 46 37.14 2.24 21.78
C GLN A 46 36.00 3.26 21.59
N VAL A 47 34.80 2.76 21.25
CA VAL A 47 33.62 3.60 21.02
C VAL A 47 33.22 4.29 22.31
N LYS A 48 32.97 5.60 22.25
CA LYS A 48 32.56 6.43 23.40
C LYS A 48 31.23 7.10 23.14
N VAL A 49 30.34 7.04 24.12
CA VAL A 49 29.01 7.66 24.09
C VAL A 49 28.90 8.69 25.22
N LEU A 50 28.55 9.93 24.87
CA LEU A 50 28.22 10.96 25.84
C LEU A 50 26.73 10.83 26.20
N VAL A 51 26.38 10.78 27.48
CA VAL A 51 24.99 10.84 27.94
C VAL A 51 24.78 12.20 28.61
N PHE A 52 24.12 13.11 27.89
CA PHE A 52 23.80 14.44 28.39
C PHE A 52 22.42 14.41 29.04
N HIS A 53 22.36 14.83 30.31
CA HIS A 53 21.13 14.93 31.09
C HIS A 53 21.09 16.30 31.77
N ALA A 54 20.32 17.22 31.20
CA ALA A 54 20.09 18.54 31.77
C ALA A 54 18.60 18.88 31.60
N SER A 55 18.13 19.82 32.41
CA SER A 55 16.76 20.32 32.36
C SER A 55 16.76 21.79 32.77
N ALA A 56 15.94 22.61 32.12
CA ALA A 56 15.69 23.98 32.58
C ALA A 56 14.82 23.99 33.86
N GLY A 57 14.14 22.89 34.16
CA GLY A 57 13.37 22.65 35.38
C GLY A 57 13.86 21.39 36.11
N ASP A 58 12.93 20.61 36.66
CA ASP A 58 13.27 19.33 37.28
C ASP A 58 13.82 18.33 36.25
N GLU A 59 14.81 17.53 36.67
CA GLU A 59 15.25 16.40 35.85
C GLU A 59 14.13 15.37 35.71
N ALA A 60 14.12 14.66 34.58
CA ALA A 60 13.16 13.62 34.36
C ALA A 60 13.33 12.50 35.41
N PRO A 61 12.23 11.94 35.95
CA PRO A 61 12.30 10.92 37.01
C PRO A 61 12.90 9.58 36.56
N TYR A 62 13.22 9.45 35.27
CA TYR A 62 13.82 8.27 34.65
C TYR A 62 15.30 8.43 34.31
N THR A 63 15.93 9.59 34.59
CA THR A 63 17.33 9.89 34.24
C THR A 63 18.31 8.83 34.74
N ASP A 64 18.30 8.52 36.03
CA ASP A 64 19.22 7.52 36.61
C ASP A 64 19.05 6.13 35.98
N ALA A 65 17.80 5.71 35.78
CA ALA A 65 17.49 4.43 35.15
C ALA A 65 17.95 4.38 33.69
N GLY A 66 17.80 5.50 32.96
CA GLY A 66 18.25 5.64 31.59
C GLY A 66 19.77 5.63 31.46
N ILE A 67 20.49 6.38 32.30
CA ILE A 67 21.96 6.34 32.38
C ILE A 67 22.39 4.89 32.62
N ALA A 68 21.94 4.27 33.71
CA ALA A 68 22.33 2.91 34.07
C ALA A 68 22.05 1.88 32.96
N ALA A 69 20.94 2.00 32.25
CA ALA A 69 20.63 1.14 31.12
C ALA A 69 21.58 1.36 29.92
N ILE A 70 21.91 2.60 29.57
CA ILE A 70 22.85 2.90 28.48
C ILE A 70 24.26 2.41 28.83
N GLU A 71 24.72 2.60 30.08
CA GLU A 71 26.01 2.06 30.54
C GLU A 71 26.02 0.53 30.44
N LYS A 72 24.95 -0.11 30.93
CA LYS A 72 24.80 -1.57 30.81
C LYS A 72 24.78 -2.02 29.36
N ILE A 73 24.11 -1.30 28.46
CA ILE A 73 24.11 -1.60 27.03
C ILE A 73 25.55 -1.56 26.49
N GLY A 74 26.33 -0.52 26.82
CA GLY A 74 27.72 -0.40 26.36
C GLY A 74 28.65 -1.50 26.87
N LEU A 75 28.43 -1.97 28.10
CA LEU A 75 29.24 -3.02 28.74
C LEU A 75 28.82 -4.45 28.39
N THR A 76 27.60 -4.63 27.85
CA THR A 76 27.03 -5.96 27.56
C THR A 76 26.75 -6.13 26.07
N GLY A 77 26.60 -7.37 25.59
CA GLY A 77 26.36 -7.67 24.18
C GLY A 77 27.63 -8.00 23.37
N PRO A 78 27.50 -8.11 22.03
CA PRO A 78 28.61 -8.47 21.14
C PRO A 78 29.76 -7.47 21.25
N GLU A 79 30.99 -7.97 21.28
CA GLU A 79 32.20 -7.14 21.47
C GLU A 79 32.29 -5.99 20.45
N ALA A 80 31.93 -6.24 19.19
CA ALA A 80 31.92 -5.25 18.11
C ALA A 80 30.91 -4.10 18.31
N GLN A 81 29.98 -4.21 19.25
CA GLN A 81 28.96 -3.21 19.57
C GLN A 81 29.16 -2.57 20.96
N ARG A 82 30.24 -2.92 21.67
CA ARG A 82 30.51 -2.38 23.01
C ARG A 82 31.04 -0.94 22.92
N PHE A 83 30.69 -0.15 23.93
CA PHE A 83 31.12 1.23 24.07
C PHE A 83 31.21 1.63 25.54
N THR A 84 31.99 2.66 25.84
CA THR A 84 32.03 3.28 27.18
C THR A 84 31.17 4.53 27.22
N THR A 85 30.58 4.81 28.37
CA THR A 85 29.71 5.96 28.59
C THR A 85 30.39 7.05 29.41
N VAL A 86 30.02 8.29 29.16
CA VAL A 86 30.31 9.43 30.06
C VAL A 86 29.00 10.18 30.26
N ALA A 87 28.43 10.14 31.47
CA ALA A 87 27.25 10.94 31.82
C ALA A 87 27.66 12.32 32.33
N THR A 88 26.93 13.38 31.93
CA THR A 88 27.17 14.74 32.42
C THR A 88 25.91 15.61 32.28
N ALA A 89 25.70 16.49 33.26
CA ALA A 89 24.74 17.60 33.17
C ALA A 89 25.41 18.94 32.77
N ASP A 90 26.75 18.99 32.72
CA ASP A 90 27.49 20.22 32.37
C ASP A 90 27.51 20.45 30.85
N PRO A 91 26.84 21.49 30.33
CA PRO A 91 26.75 21.73 28.89
C PRO A 91 28.05 22.29 28.29
N LYS A 92 29.06 22.66 29.11
CA LYS A 92 30.39 23.06 28.64
C LYS A 92 31.12 21.96 27.86
N VAL A 93 30.62 20.72 27.88
CA VAL A 93 31.10 19.67 26.98
C VAL A 93 30.96 20.06 25.51
N PHE A 94 29.93 20.84 25.14
CA PHE A 94 29.66 21.22 23.76
C PHE A 94 30.58 22.32 23.22
N THR A 95 31.17 23.14 24.10
CA THR A 95 32.18 24.15 23.70
C THR A 95 33.61 23.61 23.76
N ASN A 96 33.82 22.37 24.25
CA ASN A 96 35.13 21.73 24.30
C ASN A 96 35.34 20.77 23.12
N GLY A 97 35.83 21.29 22.00
CA GLY A 97 35.95 20.50 20.77
C GLY A 97 36.83 19.24 20.88
N LYS A 98 37.89 19.27 21.69
CA LYS A 98 38.72 18.08 21.92
C LYS A 98 37.96 16.97 22.64
N ARG A 99 37.13 17.34 23.61
CA ARG A 99 36.31 16.39 24.38
C ARG A 99 35.13 15.91 23.54
N LEU A 100 34.38 16.83 22.93
CA LEU A 100 33.20 16.52 22.11
C LEU A 100 33.56 15.63 20.92
N GLY A 101 34.62 15.96 20.19
CA GLY A 101 35.10 15.16 19.05
C GLY A 101 35.65 13.77 19.40
N SER A 102 35.75 13.40 20.68
CA SER A 102 36.13 12.05 21.10
C SER A 102 34.93 11.08 21.20
N PHE A 103 33.70 11.61 21.19
CA PHE A 103 32.48 10.83 21.25
C PHE A 103 32.01 10.43 19.84
N HIS A 104 31.46 9.23 19.72
CA HIS A 104 30.90 8.70 18.48
C HIS A 104 29.39 8.92 18.42
N ALA A 105 28.74 8.97 19.58
CA ALA A 105 27.35 9.34 19.72
C ALA A 105 27.15 10.20 20.98
N VAL A 106 26.19 11.12 20.90
CA VAL A 106 25.67 11.90 22.01
C VAL A 106 24.21 11.49 22.24
N VAL A 107 23.90 11.09 23.47
CA VAL A 107 22.54 10.78 23.90
C VAL A 107 22.00 11.98 24.66
N PHE A 108 20.82 12.45 24.27
CA PHE A 108 20.04 13.41 25.03
C PHE A 108 18.99 12.64 25.84
N LEU A 109 19.22 12.58 27.14
CA LEU A 109 18.32 12.07 28.18
C LEU A 109 17.91 13.23 29.08
N THR A 110 17.32 14.25 28.48
CA THR A 110 17.09 15.58 29.07
C THR A 110 15.61 15.78 29.45
N GLY A 111 15.35 16.61 30.46
CA GLY A 111 13.99 16.93 30.96
C GLY A 111 13.25 18.03 30.17
N GLY A 112 13.88 18.58 29.14
CA GLY A 112 13.35 19.65 28.29
C GLY A 112 13.70 21.07 28.74
N GLY A 113 13.34 22.05 27.90
CA GLY A 113 13.65 23.47 28.08
C GLY A 113 14.93 23.91 27.35
N ASP A 114 15.27 25.18 27.54
CA ASP A 114 16.52 25.81 27.06
C ASP A 114 17.64 25.44 28.03
N VAL A 115 18.54 24.55 27.59
CA VAL A 115 19.63 23.96 28.38
C VAL A 115 21.00 24.19 27.76
N LEU A 116 21.05 24.68 26.51
CA LEU A 116 22.23 25.05 25.77
C LEU A 116 22.20 26.54 25.44
N ASP A 117 23.25 27.27 25.81
CA ASP A 117 23.43 28.61 25.26
C ASP A 117 23.78 28.55 23.75
N PRO A 118 23.75 29.69 23.02
CA PRO A 118 24.02 29.69 21.59
C PRO A 118 25.39 29.14 21.19
N GLU A 119 26.43 29.27 22.03
CA GLU A 119 27.76 28.72 21.74
C GLU A 119 27.78 27.20 21.90
N GLN A 120 27.04 26.67 22.88
CA GLN A 120 26.89 25.24 23.13
C GLN A 120 26.04 24.57 22.05
N GLU A 121 24.96 25.21 21.59
CA GLU A 121 24.18 24.73 20.45
C GLU A 121 25.04 24.68 19.19
N ALA A 122 25.76 25.76 18.86
CA ALA A 122 26.69 25.79 17.72
C ALA A 122 27.79 24.69 17.82
N GLY A 123 28.20 24.32 19.03
CA GLY A 123 29.10 23.19 19.26
C GLY A 123 28.48 21.83 18.93
N LEU A 124 27.20 21.64 19.24
CA LEU A 124 26.43 20.45 18.85
C LEU A 124 26.17 20.41 17.34
N GLU A 125 25.87 21.55 16.71
CA GLU A 125 25.76 21.71 15.25
C GLU A 125 27.05 21.24 14.58
N ALA A 126 28.19 21.81 14.97
CA ALA A 126 29.49 21.44 14.43
C ALA A 126 29.80 19.94 14.64
N TYR A 127 29.34 19.33 15.73
CA TYR A 127 29.50 17.90 15.97
C TYR A 127 28.67 17.06 14.99
N MET A 128 27.45 17.48 14.68
CA MET A 128 26.61 16.83 13.67
C MET A 128 27.21 17.00 12.27
N GLU A 129 27.63 18.22 11.89
CA GLU A 129 28.29 18.53 10.62
C GLU A 129 29.55 17.67 10.39
N ALA A 130 30.32 17.42 11.45
CA ALA A 130 31.48 16.54 11.41
C ALA A 130 31.15 15.05 11.20
N GLY A 131 29.86 14.67 11.27
CA GLY A 131 29.36 13.32 11.09
C GLY A 131 29.00 12.60 12.38
N GLY A 132 28.81 13.32 13.49
CA GLY A 132 28.44 12.81 14.80
C GLY A 132 27.13 12.01 14.82
N GLY A 133 27.01 11.12 15.79
CA GLY A 133 25.77 10.41 16.11
C GLY A 133 24.97 11.12 17.20
N PHE A 134 23.65 11.19 17.06
CA PHE A 134 22.71 11.73 18.05
C PHE A 134 21.61 10.72 18.35
N LEU A 135 21.31 10.50 19.63
CA LEU A 135 20.15 9.75 20.11
C LEU A 135 19.34 10.61 21.08
N GLY A 136 18.15 11.05 20.68
CA GLY A 136 17.19 11.68 21.58
C GLY A 136 16.21 10.66 22.18
N ILE A 137 15.97 10.75 23.49
CA ILE A 137 15.04 9.87 24.21
C ILE A 137 13.95 10.70 24.89
N HIS A 138 12.69 10.37 24.62
CA HIS A 138 11.48 10.91 25.24
C HIS A 138 11.46 12.45 25.34
N ASP A 139 11.71 13.05 26.51
CA ASP A 139 11.62 14.50 26.70
C ASP A 139 12.76 15.29 26.01
N ALA A 140 13.73 14.60 25.40
CA ALA A 140 14.69 15.22 24.48
C ALA A 140 13.98 16.07 23.41
N ALA A 141 12.79 15.68 22.94
CA ALA A 141 12.02 16.48 21.97
C ALA A 141 11.50 17.83 22.51
N ARG A 142 11.60 18.08 23.82
CA ARG A 142 11.26 19.36 24.47
C ARG A 142 12.49 20.25 24.70
N THR A 143 13.68 19.80 24.34
CA THR A 143 14.95 20.53 24.53
C THR A 143 15.14 21.58 23.45
N GLU A 144 15.67 22.76 23.78
CA GLU A 144 15.81 23.90 22.87
C GLU A 144 14.51 24.24 22.11
N PRO A 145 13.41 24.56 22.80
CA PRO A 145 12.08 24.72 22.18
C PRO A 145 12.02 25.84 21.13
N TYR A 146 12.98 26.76 21.14
CA TYR A 146 13.07 27.89 20.22
C TYR A 146 14.02 27.66 19.04
N SER A 147 14.79 26.56 19.04
CA SER A 147 15.70 26.23 17.95
C SER A 147 15.00 25.44 16.84
N ASP A 148 15.00 26.02 15.64
CA ASP A 148 14.57 25.34 14.42
C ASP A 148 15.55 24.24 14.01
N TRP A 149 16.86 24.44 14.24
CA TRP A 149 17.87 23.44 13.95
C TRP A 149 17.69 22.21 14.85
N PHE A 150 17.54 22.41 16.16
CA PHE A 150 17.28 21.32 17.10
C PHE A 150 15.92 20.65 16.83
N THR A 151 14.91 21.42 16.41
CA THR A 151 13.62 20.87 15.94
C THR A 151 13.83 19.93 14.78
N GLY A 152 14.70 20.28 13.85
CA GLY A 152 15.19 19.37 12.83
C GLY A 152 15.88 18.15 13.46
N LEU A 153 16.88 18.34 14.31
CA LEU A 153 17.66 17.25 14.89
C LEU A 153 16.76 16.16 15.51
N VAL A 154 15.75 16.52 16.30
CA VAL A 154 14.80 15.55 16.88
C VAL A 154 13.68 15.12 15.93
N GLY A 155 13.39 15.91 14.90
CA GLY A 155 12.45 15.61 13.83
C GLY A 155 10.98 16.01 14.09
N ALA A 156 10.54 16.03 15.35
CA ALA A 156 9.20 16.48 15.73
C ALA A 156 9.15 17.07 17.14
N ARG A 157 8.25 18.04 17.35
CA ARG A 157 7.95 18.62 18.66
C ARG A 157 6.65 18.06 19.25
N PRO A 158 6.62 17.74 20.56
CA PRO A 158 5.42 17.22 21.19
C PRO A 158 4.33 18.28 21.29
N ALA A 159 3.08 17.89 21.10
CA ALA A 159 1.92 18.72 21.34
C ALA A 159 1.82 19.03 22.85
N ALA A 160 1.45 20.27 23.18
CA ALA A 160 1.40 20.76 24.57
C ALA A 160 0.48 19.93 25.47
N ASN A 161 -0.61 19.38 24.92
CA ASN A 161 -1.61 18.57 25.60
C ASN A 161 -1.43 17.05 25.37
N SER A 162 -0.20 16.60 25.10
CA SER A 162 0.11 15.17 25.05
C SER A 162 -0.25 14.47 26.37
N PRO A 163 -0.72 13.21 26.36
CA PRO A 163 -0.99 12.45 27.57
C PRO A 163 0.22 12.35 28.50
N ALA A 164 0.05 12.73 29.76
CA ALA A 164 1.09 12.64 30.78
C ALA A 164 1.06 11.32 31.59
N SER A 165 -0.06 10.60 31.55
CA SER A 165 -0.24 9.36 32.28
C SER A 165 0.40 8.18 31.54
N VAL A 166 0.94 7.23 32.32
CA VAL A 166 1.44 5.96 31.79
C VAL A 166 0.27 5.13 31.29
N GLN A 167 0.33 4.66 30.05
CA GLN A 167 -0.70 3.85 29.43
C GLN A 167 -0.06 2.67 28.69
N ARG A 168 -0.69 1.49 28.77
CA ARG A 168 -0.30 0.36 27.93
C ARG A 168 -0.83 0.58 26.51
N ALA A 169 0.04 0.51 25.53
CA ALA A 169 -0.32 0.57 24.11
C ALA A 169 0.43 -0.51 23.31
N THR A 170 -0.01 -0.72 22.07
CA THR A 170 0.70 -1.59 21.10
C THR A 170 1.58 -0.73 20.20
N VAL A 171 2.88 -1.04 20.16
CA VAL A 171 3.82 -0.46 19.20
C VAL A 171 3.95 -1.40 18.01
N GLU A 172 3.70 -0.87 16.81
CA GLU A 172 3.85 -1.55 15.54
C GLU A 172 5.28 -1.38 15.03
N ILE A 173 5.95 -2.49 14.75
CA ILE A 173 7.31 -2.52 14.25
C ILE A 173 7.28 -2.80 12.75
N GLY A 174 7.06 -1.73 11.97
CA GLY A 174 6.98 -1.77 10.51
C GLY A 174 8.31 -1.96 9.80
N ASP A 175 9.41 -1.53 10.44
CA ASP A 175 10.77 -1.77 9.96
C ASP A 175 11.33 -3.06 10.55
N ARG A 176 11.55 -4.05 9.69
CA ARG A 176 12.05 -5.38 10.06
C ARG A 176 13.55 -5.57 9.83
N VAL A 177 14.24 -4.54 9.32
CA VAL A 177 15.65 -4.60 8.91
C VAL A 177 16.56 -3.72 9.76
N HIS A 178 16.09 -2.59 10.28
CA HIS A 178 16.92 -1.67 11.05
C HIS A 178 17.42 -2.33 12.35
N PRO A 179 18.69 -2.13 12.77
CA PRO A 179 19.26 -2.74 13.97
C PRO A 179 18.46 -2.48 15.25
N ALA A 180 17.81 -1.31 15.35
CA ALA A 180 16.96 -0.93 16.48
C ALA A 180 15.63 -1.70 16.55
N THR A 181 15.19 -2.39 15.50
CA THR A 181 13.85 -2.97 15.45
C THR A 181 13.79 -4.41 14.98
N LYS A 182 14.81 -4.89 14.26
CA LYS A 182 14.82 -6.24 13.64
C LYS A 182 14.60 -7.40 14.62
N SER A 183 15.03 -7.27 15.88
CA SER A 183 14.84 -8.29 16.93
C SER A 183 13.52 -8.17 17.69
N LEU A 184 12.79 -7.06 17.54
CA LEU A 184 11.55 -6.80 18.29
C LEU A 184 10.38 -7.60 17.70
N PRO A 185 9.36 -7.94 18.49
CA PRO A 185 8.12 -8.51 17.96
C PRO A 185 7.43 -7.56 16.96
N LEU A 186 6.59 -8.10 16.06
CA LEU A 186 5.82 -7.29 15.09
C LEU A 186 4.91 -6.27 15.80
N GLU A 187 4.27 -6.72 16.88
CA GLU A 187 3.43 -5.92 17.76
C GLU A 187 3.96 -6.04 19.19
N TRP A 188 4.39 -4.90 19.75
CA TRP A 188 5.03 -4.82 21.06
C TRP A 188 4.13 -4.10 22.06
N LYS A 189 3.52 -4.85 22.99
CA LYS A 189 2.57 -4.31 23.99
C LYS A 189 3.28 -3.87 25.26
N ARG A 190 3.40 -2.56 25.47
CA ARG A 190 4.17 -2.00 26.58
C ARG A 190 3.53 -0.77 27.23
N PRO A 191 3.82 -0.48 28.51
CA PRO A 191 3.45 0.78 29.15
C PRO A 191 4.48 1.87 28.85
N ASP A 192 4.02 3.07 28.52
CA ASP A 192 4.85 4.28 28.47
C ASP A 192 3.98 5.53 28.61
N LYS A 193 4.59 6.71 28.62
CA LYS A 193 3.92 7.98 28.35
C LYS A 193 4.02 8.25 26.84
N TRP A 194 2.88 8.38 26.17
CA TRP A 194 2.86 8.52 24.71
C TRP A 194 2.75 10.00 24.33
N LEU A 195 3.84 10.54 23.77
CA LEU A 195 3.86 11.90 23.23
C LEU A 195 3.06 11.95 21.92
N ASN A 196 2.23 12.98 21.77
CA ASN A 196 1.62 13.32 20.50
C ASN A 196 2.45 14.41 19.81
N TRP A 197 2.40 14.52 18.49
CA TRP A 197 3.21 15.48 17.72
C TRP A 197 2.38 16.65 17.22
N THR A 198 2.92 17.86 17.33
CA THR A 198 2.34 19.06 16.70
C THR A 198 2.35 18.95 15.18
N LYS A 199 3.45 18.46 14.60
CA LYS A 199 3.58 18.07 13.20
C LYS A 199 4.05 16.61 13.15
N ASN A 200 3.26 15.75 12.50
CA ASN A 200 3.64 14.36 12.29
C ASN A 200 4.86 14.29 11.34
N PRO A 201 5.99 13.67 11.74
CA PRO A 201 7.21 13.60 10.93
C PRO A 201 7.18 12.55 9.81
N SER A 202 6.16 11.68 9.74
CA SER A 202 6.06 10.64 8.71
C SER A 202 6.19 11.21 7.29
N GLY A 203 7.11 10.62 6.52
CA GLY A 203 7.46 11.06 5.17
C GLY A 203 8.64 12.03 5.09
N ASP A 204 9.01 12.68 6.20
CA ASP A 204 10.20 13.55 6.33
C ASP A 204 11.35 12.85 7.09
N VAL A 205 11.05 11.74 7.78
CA VAL A 205 11.99 10.87 8.51
C VAL A 205 11.81 9.41 8.11
N HIS A 206 12.79 8.57 8.45
CA HIS A 206 12.60 7.13 8.38
C HIS A 206 11.94 6.57 9.64
N THR A 207 10.64 6.27 9.57
CA THR A 207 9.89 5.75 10.72
C THR A 207 10.16 4.25 10.89
N VAL A 208 10.69 3.87 12.05
CA VAL A 208 10.99 2.46 12.37
C VAL A 208 9.93 1.82 13.27
N ALA A 209 9.18 2.64 14.04
CA ALA A 209 8.11 2.18 14.93
C ALA A 209 6.98 3.21 15.06
N ARG A 210 5.74 2.73 15.22
CA ARG A 210 4.52 3.53 15.43
C ARG A 210 3.72 3.02 16.62
N VAL A 211 2.99 3.87 17.34
CA VAL A 211 2.06 3.42 18.38
C VAL A 211 0.63 3.38 17.85
N ARG A 212 -0.12 2.32 18.17
CA ARG A 212 -1.50 2.15 17.74
C ARG A 212 -2.46 2.83 18.71
N GLU A 213 -2.99 3.98 18.32
CA GLU A 213 -3.91 4.78 19.15
C GLU A 213 -5.19 4.06 19.57
N LEU A 214 -5.69 3.10 18.78
CA LEU A 214 -6.86 2.28 19.16
C LEU A 214 -6.66 1.41 20.40
N THR A 215 -5.44 1.36 20.95
CA THR A 215 -5.08 0.52 22.10
C THR A 215 -4.90 1.30 23.40
N TYR A 216 -5.01 2.63 23.37
CA TYR A 216 -4.93 3.50 24.56
C TYR A 216 -5.79 4.77 24.38
N LYS A 217 -5.67 5.75 25.28
CA LYS A 217 -6.37 7.04 25.20
C LYS A 217 -5.37 8.16 24.81
N PRO A 218 -5.30 8.55 23.52
CA PRO A 218 -4.33 9.55 23.04
C PRO A 218 -4.71 11.00 23.39
N GLY A 219 -5.94 11.25 23.84
CA GLY A 219 -6.39 12.60 24.19
C GLY A 219 -6.69 13.47 22.96
N ALA A 220 -6.86 14.78 23.19
CA ALA A 220 -7.38 15.71 22.17
C ALA A 220 -6.38 16.04 21.03
N SER A 221 -5.08 15.76 21.21
CA SER A 221 -4.03 15.97 20.20
C SER A 221 -3.57 14.70 19.51
N ALA A 222 -4.40 13.66 19.52
CA ALA A 222 -4.17 12.40 18.81
C ALA A 222 -3.66 12.64 17.37
N ASN A 223 -2.60 11.93 16.98
CA ASN A 223 -2.08 11.92 15.62
C ASN A 223 -2.89 10.99 14.69
N GLY A 224 -3.69 10.09 15.26
CA GLY A 224 -4.51 9.14 14.53
C GLY A 224 -3.79 7.82 14.25
N TRP A 225 -4.08 7.22 13.10
CA TRP A 225 -3.52 5.90 12.76
C TRP A 225 -2.00 5.96 12.46
N ASP A 226 -1.51 7.10 11.99
CA ASP A 226 -0.09 7.32 11.71
C ASP A 226 0.53 8.10 12.87
N HIS A 227 1.03 7.34 13.85
CA HIS A 227 1.65 7.90 15.06
C HIS A 227 3.08 7.35 15.23
N PRO A 228 4.08 7.94 14.57
CA PRO A 228 5.48 7.53 14.73
C PRO A 228 5.96 7.72 16.17
N VAL A 229 6.69 6.75 16.71
CA VAL A 229 7.30 6.83 18.05
C VAL A 229 8.80 6.53 18.04
N SER A 230 9.36 6.08 16.93
CA SER A 230 10.80 6.04 16.73
C SER A 230 11.15 6.22 15.26
N TRP A 231 12.20 6.98 15.00
CA TRP A 231 12.65 7.26 13.65
C TRP A 231 14.14 7.58 13.59
N CYS A 232 14.69 7.52 12.39
CA CYS A 232 16.05 7.93 12.10
C CYS A 232 16.13 8.76 10.82
N ARG A 233 17.21 9.52 10.69
CA ARG A 233 17.61 10.20 9.45
C ARG A 233 19.08 10.59 9.49
N ASP A 234 19.68 10.71 8.31
CA ASP A 234 20.87 11.54 8.17
C ASP A 234 20.42 13.02 8.32
N TYR A 235 21.05 13.77 9.22
CA TYR A 235 20.72 15.17 9.47
C TYR A 235 22.00 15.97 9.66
N ASP A 236 22.14 17.01 8.83
CA ASP A 236 23.25 17.95 8.88
C ASP A 236 24.63 17.28 8.92
N GLY A 237 24.88 16.34 8.00
CA GLY A 237 26.12 15.56 7.93
C GLY A 237 26.19 14.36 8.89
N GLY A 238 25.44 14.37 9.99
CA GLY A 238 25.45 13.35 11.04
C GLY A 238 24.28 12.36 11.00
N ARG A 239 24.21 11.48 12.01
CA ARG A 239 23.18 10.44 12.17
C ARG A 239 22.27 10.78 13.35
N SER A 240 21.01 11.10 13.08
CA SER A 240 20.02 11.35 14.14
C SER A 240 19.07 10.16 14.27
N PHE A 241 18.98 9.61 15.48
CA PHE A 241 17.93 8.70 15.90
C PHE A 241 17.13 9.35 17.03
N TYR A 242 15.81 9.19 16.99
CA TYR A 242 14.95 9.64 18.07
C TYR A 242 13.96 8.54 18.44
N THR A 243 13.74 8.35 19.75
CA THR A 243 12.65 7.53 20.27
C THR A 243 11.83 8.32 21.27
N ALA A 244 10.51 8.36 21.07
CA ALA A 244 9.55 8.94 21.99
C ALA A 244 9.25 8.01 23.17
N MET A 245 9.81 6.81 23.19
CA MET A 245 9.70 5.86 24.28
C MET A 245 10.77 6.12 25.35
N GLY A 246 10.57 5.59 26.55
CA GLY A 246 11.46 5.82 27.69
C GLY A 246 10.97 6.88 28.68
N GLY A 247 9.66 7.19 28.70
CA GLY A 247 9.06 8.17 29.60
C GLY A 247 8.85 7.69 31.04
N THR A 248 9.38 6.51 31.38
CA THR A 248 9.29 5.85 32.68
C THR A 248 10.60 5.13 33.02
N ALA A 249 10.95 5.06 34.31
CA ALA A 249 12.12 4.29 34.76
C ALA A 249 12.00 2.81 34.39
N ASP A 250 10.79 2.24 34.49
CA ASP A 250 10.50 0.83 34.16
C ASP A 250 10.77 0.49 32.69
N SER A 251 10.66 1.46 31.77
CA SER A 251 11.00 1.23 30.35
C SER A 251 12.42 0.72 30.20
N PHE A 252 13.37 1.30 30.94
CA PHE A 252 14.79 0.94 30.88
C PHE A 252 15.12 -0.42 31.50
N ALA A 253 14.19 -0.97 32.29
CA ALA A 253 14.27 -2.33 32.82
C ALA A 253 13.83 -3.40 31.79
N GLU A 254 13.07 -3.02 30.77
CA GLU A 254 12.56 -3.92 29.72
C GLU A 254 13.68 -4.38 28.76
N THR A 255 13.72 -5.69 28.47
CA THR A 255 14.73 -6.26 27.56
C THR A 255 14.56 -5.73 26.14
N ASP A 256 13.35 -5.77 25.60
CA ASP A 256 13.03 -5.30 24.25
C ASP A 256 13.38 -3.81 24.07
N PHE A 257 13.13 -2.96 25.07
CA PHE A 257 13.52 -1.54 24.99
C PHE A 257 15.03 -1.35 25.03
N ARG A 258 15.76 -2.12 25.85
CA ARG A 258 17.24 -2.08 25.83
C ARG A 258 17.81 -2.56 24.50
N ASP A 259 17.20 -3.55 23.86
CA ASP A 259 17.61 -4.02 22.54
C ASP A 259 17.32 -2.96 21.46
N HIS A 260 16.19 -2.26 21.57
CA HIS A 260 15.88 -1.10 20.74
C HIS A 260 16.95 0.00 20.86
N LEU A 261 17.27 0.42 22.09
CA LEU A 261 18.31 1.41 22.36
C LEU A 261 19.69 0.93 21.91
N ARG A 262 20.02 -0.35 22.07
CA ARG A 262 21.28 -0.93 21.58
C ARG A 262 21.41 -0.79 20.07
N GLY A 263 20.37 -1.14 19.32
CA GLY A 263 20.38 -1.02 17.86
C GLY A 263 20.43 0.44 17.39
N ALA A 264 19.71 1.34 18.07
CA ALA A 264 19.78 2.78 17.82
C ALA A 264 21.21 3.32 18.05
N LEU A 265 21.82 3.00 19.19
CA LEU A 265 23.19 3.39 19.52
C LEU A 265 24.21 2.79 18.56
N SER A 266 24.06 1.52 18.19
CA SER A 266 24.95 0.86 17.23
C SER A 266 24.91 1.53 15.86
N TRP A 267 23.74 2.03 15.44
CA TRP A 267 23.62 2.81 14.21
C TRP A 267 24.20 4.22 14.39
N THR A 268 23.84 4.97 15.42
CA THR A 268 24.33 6.36 15.59
C THR A 268 25.85 6.42 15.79
N ASN A 269 26.43 5.46 16.50
CA ASN A 269 27.88 5.36 16.71
C ASN A 269 28.65 4.69 15.56
N ARG A 270 27.96 4.34 14.45
CA ARG A 270 28.52 3.77 13.22
C ARG A 270 29.14 2.37 13.33
N THR A 271 28.87 1.63 14.42
CA THR A 271 29.22 0.20 14.53
C THR A 271 28.26 -0.70 13.75
N SER A 272 27.13 -0.17 13.28
CA SER A 272 26.18 -0.83 12.40
C SER A 272 25.74 0.07 11.25
N GLN A 273 25.39 -0.56 10.13
CA GLN A 273 24.77 0.07 8.97
C GLN A 273 23.25 -0.15 9.00
N ALA A 274 22.50 0.86 8.55
CA ALA A 274 21.07 0.77 8.32
C ALA A 274 20.64 1.84 7.31
N ASP A 275 19.53 1.58 6.61
CA ASP A 275 18.87 2.57 5.79
C ASP A 275 17.97 3.45 6.68
N CYS A 276 18.13 4.77 6.58
CA CYS A 276 17.31 5.77 7.28
C CYS A 276 16.68 6.77 6.30
N LYS A 277 16.35 6.28 5.11
CA LYS A 277 15.87 7.05 3.95
C LYS A 277 14.65 6.43 3.28
N ALA A 278 14.36 5.16 3.55
CA ALA A 278 13.35 4.39 2.83
C ALA A 278 11.92 4.95 2.91
N THR A 279 11.49 5.52 4.04
CA THR A 279 10.16 6.13 4.17
C THR A 279 10.17 7.65 3.98
N ILE A 280 11.30 8.24 3.56
CA ILE A 280 11.39 9.66 3.23
C ILE A 280 10.88 9.85 1.81
N THR A 281 9.78 10.57 1.67
CA THR A 281 8.99 10.63 0.43
C THR A 281 9.71 11.34 -0.71
N SER A 282 10.55 12.33 -0.40
CA SER A 282 11.37 13.04 -1.38
C SER A 282 12.46 12.17 -2.04
N ASN A 283 12.71 10.96 -1.52
CA ASN A 283 13.63 9.99 -2.11
C ASN A 283 12.99 9.14 -3.20
N TYR A 284 11.77 9.44 -3.62
CA TYR A 284 11.11 8.78 -4.74
C TYR A 284 10.86 9.74 -5.88
N THR A 285 10.69 9.21 -7.08
CA THR A 285 10.36 9.98 -8.28
C THR A 285 9.38 9.17 -9.10
N ALA A 286 8.27 9.81 -9.48
CA ALA A 286 7.22 9.23 -10.31
C ALA A 286 7.18 9.98 -11.64
N GLU A 287 7.41 9.26 -12.72
CA GLU A 287 7.52 9.81 -14.07
C GLU A 287 6.49 9.16 -15.00
N ARG A 288 5.76 9.98 -15.75
CA ARG A 288 4.94 9.51 -16.86
C ARG A 288 5.87 9.04 -17.99
N VAL A 289 5.69 7.79 -18.45
CA VAL A 289 6.54 7.20 -19.49
C VAL A 289 5.86 7.07 -20.85
N THR A 290 4.55 7.30 -20.92
CA THR A 290 3.79 7.30 -22.19
C THR A 290 3.44 8.72 -22.64
N GLN A 291 3.32 8.92 -23.95
CA GLN A 291 2.73 10.16 -24.46
C GLN A 291 1.20 10.15 -24.26
N PRO A 292 0.53 11.31 -24.25
CA PRO A 292 -0.92 11.39 -24.30
C PRO A 292 -1.48 10.79 -25.60
N ASN A 293 -2.55 10.00 -25.47
CA ASN A 293 -3.36 9.59 -26.64
C ASN A 293 -3.83 10.84 -27.40
N GLN A 294 -3.84 10.75 -28.72
CA GLN A 294 -4.42 11.77 -29.59
C GLN A 294 -5.85 11.37 -29.95
N PRO A 295 -6.76 12.31 -30.27
CA PRO A 295 -8.12 11.96 -30.70
C PRO A 295 -8.12 10.97 -31.88
N GLY A 296 -8.83 9.85 -31.73
CA GLY A 296 -8.90 8.74 -32.68
C GLY A 296 -7.67 7.82 -32.68
N GLN A 297 -6.69 8.05 -31.81
CA GLN A 297 -5.42 7.31 -31.76
C GLN A 297 -5.11 6.84 -30.32
N ASN A 298 -5.25 5.55 -30.11
CA ASN A 298 -5.03 4.85 -28.84
C ASN A 298 -3.69 4.10 -28.79
N ASP A 299 -2.74 4.41 -29.68
CA ASP A 299 -1.51 3.64 -29.86
C ASP A 299 -0.44 3.90 -28.78
N GLN A 300 -0.70 4.82 -27.83
CA GLN A 300 0.19 5.09 -26.68
C GLN A 300 -0.24 4.34 -25.42
N ILE A 301 -1.51 4.44 -25.02
CA ILE A 301 -1.96 3.82 -23.75
C ILE A 301 -3.33 3.15 -23.82
N GLY A 302 -4.11 3.40 -24.89
CA GLY A 302 -5.49 2.90 -24.99
C GLY A 302 -6.35 3.29 -23.79
N GLU A 303 -7.40 2.52 -23.53
CA GLU A 303 -8.15 2.57 -22.26
C GLU A 303 -7.48 1.64 -21.24
N PRO A 304 -6.61 2.14 -20.34
CA PRO A 304 -5.65 1.31 -19.63
C PRO A 304 -6.33 0.28 -18.73
N HIS A 305 -5.87 -0.97 -18.71
CA HIS A 305 -6.43 -1.99 -17.81
C HIS A 305 -5.34 -2.80 -17.09
N GLY A 306 -4.77 -3.83 -17.72
CA GLY A 306 -3.74 -4.68 -17.11
C GLY A 306 -2.33 -4.33 -17.56
N LEU A 307 -1.33 -4.65 -16.73
CA LEU A 307 0.08 -4.59 -17.08
C LEU A 307 0.89 -5.79 -16.54
N VAL A 308 1.99 -6.11 -17.22
CA VAL A 308 2.96 -7.12 -16.80
C VAL A 308 4.37 -6.70 -17.25
N THR A 309 5.38 -7.05 -16.46
CA THR A 309 6.79 -6.73 -16.74
C THR A 309 7.53 -7.99 -17.19
N ALA A 310 8.27 -7.90 -18.29
CA ALA A 310 9.12 -8.98 -18.78
C ALA A 310 10.45 -9.06 -18.01
N PRO A 311 11.14 -10.22 -18.01
CA PRO A 311 12.46 -10.38 -17.39
C PRO A 311 13.53 -9.43 -17.94
N ASP A 312 13.39 -8.99 -19.19
CA ASP A 312 14.29 -8.02 -19.84
C ASP A 312 13.96 -6.55 -19.50
N GLY A 313 12.96 -6.31 -18.64
CA GLY A 313 12.55 -4.98 -18.21
C GLY A 313 11.50 -4.31 -19.10
N ARG A 314 11.15 -4.87 -20.27
CA ARG A 314 10.03 -4.34 -21.07
C ARG A 314 8.71 -4.46 -20.32
N VAL A 315 7.83 -3.49 -20.53
CA VAL A 315 6.52 -3.44 -19.86
C VAL A 315 5.42 -3.61 -20.90
N PHE A 316 4.62 -4.65 -20.74
CA PHE A 316 3.45 -4.93 -21.57
C PHE A 316 2.22 -4.43 -20.84
N TYR A 317 1.30 -3.79 -21.56
CA TYR A 317 0.03 -3.34 -20.99
C TYR A 317 -1.05 -3.32 -22.06
N ILE A 318 -2.30 -3.27 -21.61
CA ILE A 318 -3.47 -3.42 -22.48
C ILE A 318 -4.44 -2.24 -22.38
N GLY A 319 -5.04 -1.93 -23.52
CA GLY A 319 -6.25 -1.14 -23.65
C GLY A 319 -7.49 -2.03 -23.62
N ARG A 320 -8.48 -1.75 -22.76
CA ARG A 320 -9.70 -2.57 -22.62
C ARG A 320 -10.57 -2.58 -23.87
N GLY A 321 -10.57 -1.49 -24.61
CA GLY A 321 -11.19 -1.36 -25.93
C GLY A 321 -12.33 -0.36 -26.03
N GLY A 322 -12.60 0.42 -24.97
CA GLY A 322 -13.33 1.67 -25.07
C GLY A 322 -12.56 2.69 -25.90
N ALA A 323 -13.29 3.49 -26.66
CA ALA A 323 -12.71 4.53 -27.47
C ALA A 323 -12.70 5.88 -26.73
N ASP A 324 -11.89 6.83 -27.20
CA ASP A 324 -11.97 8.21 -26.74
C ASP A 324 -13.30 8.86 -27.17
N SER A 325 -13.59 10.03 -26.60
CA SER A 325 -14.86 10.75 -26.80
C SER A 325 -15.10 11.25 -28.23
N SER A 326 -14.12 11.18 -29.14
CA SER A 326 -14.30 11.51 -30.56
C SER A 326 -14.95 10.39 -31.37
N GLN A 327 -15.00 9.17 -30.82
CA GLN A 327 -15.52 7.99 -31.52
C GLN A 327 -16.93 7.64 -31.04
N PRO A 328 -17.82 7.16 -31.94
CA PRO A 328 -19.18 6.79 -31.57
C PRO A 328 -19.21 5.53 -30.70
N VAL A 329 -20.19 5.49 -29.78
CA VAL A 329 -20.52 4.32 -28.97
C VAL A 329 -21.82 3.71 -29.50
N VAL A 330 -21.77 2.44 -29.90
CA VAL A 330 -22.94 1.72 -30.42
C VAL A 330 -23.60 0.93 -29.28
N ILE A 331 -24.82 1.32 -28.90
CA ILE A 331 -25.59 0.73 -27.79
C ILE A 331 -26.87 -0.01 -28.23
N ASP A 332 -27.24 0.07 -29.51
CA ASP A 332 -28.43 -0.63 -30.03
C ASP A 332 -28.12 -2.11 -30.28
N TRP A 333 -28.87 -3.01 -29.62
CA TRP A 333 -28.75 -4.45 -29.79
C TRP A 333 -29.12 -4.96 -31.19
N ALA A 334 -29.88 -4.19 -31.98
CA ALA A 334 -30.17 -4.52 -33.37
C ALA A 334 -28.94 -4.33 -34.29
N ASP A 335 -28.02 -3.43 -33.94
CA ASP A 335 -26.80 -3.17 -34.69
C ASP A 335 -25.81 -4.34 -34.53
N PRO A 336 -25.24 -4.89 -35.61
CA PRO A 336 -24.20 -5.92 -35.52
C PRO A 336 -22.93 -5.44 -34.79
N ASN A 337 -22.65 -4.14 -34.75
CA ASN A 337 -21.47 -3.55 -34.12
C ASN A 337 -21.71 -3.12 -32.65
N ILE A 338 -22.83 -3.50 -32.04
CA ILE A 338 -23.11 -3.29 -30.62
C ILE A 338 -21.88 -3.62 -29.75
N GLY A 339 -21.43 -2.64 -28.98
CA GLY A 339 -20.31 -2.80 -28.04
C GLY A 339 -18.95 -3.10 -28.67
N LYS A 340 -18.79 -3.04 -29.99
CA LYS A 340 -17.55 -3.36 -30.68
C LYS A 340 -16.46 -2.34 -30.33
N GLY A 341 -15.37 -2.81 -29.76
CA GLY A 341 -14.18 -2.05 -29.40
C GLY A 341 -12.90 -2.71 -29.89
N LYS A 342 -11.77 -2.00 -29.74
CA LYS A 342 -10.44 -2.51 -30.09
C LYS A 342 -9.60 -2.72 -28.82
N GLY A 343 -9.45 -3.96 -28.37
CA GLY A 343 -8.56 -4.27 -27.26
C GLY A 343 -7.11 -4.18 -27.73
N GLU A 344 -6.36 -3.19 -27.26
CA GLU A 344 -5.01 -2.91 -27.73
C GLU A 344 -3.95 -3.54 -26.82
N ILE A 345 -2.83 -3.99 -27.39
CA ILE A 345 -1.67 -4.51 -26.65
C ILE A 345 -0.48 -3.62 -26.98
N HIS A 346 0.18 -3.09 -25.95
CA HIS A 346 1.30 -2.18 -26.08
C HIS A 346 2.53 -2.70 -25.35
N VAL A 347 3.70 -2.26 -25.80
CA VAL A 347 5.00 -2.53 -25.18
C VAL A 347 5.74 -1.23 -24.97
N TYR A 348 6.09 -0.92 -23.73
CA TYR A 348 7.05 0.14 -23.39
C TYR A 348 8.43 -0.48 -23.17
N ASP A 349 9.42 0.06 -23.87
CA ASP A 349 10.82 -0.31 -23.72
C ASP A 349 11.54 0.79 -22.90
N PRO A 350 12.02 0.49 -21.68
CA PRO A 350 12.72 1.47 -20.85
C PRO A 350 14.09 1.88 -21.39
N GLU A 351 14.74 1.06 -22.24
CA GLU A 351 16.04 1.39 -22.83
C GLU A 351 15.88 2.45 -23.90
N THR A 352 14.94 2.23 -24.83
CA THR A 352 14.69 3.17 -25.94
C THR A 352 13.70 4.28 -25.58
N LYS A 353 12.98 4.13 -24.46
CA LYS A 353 11.88 5.00 -24.00
C LYS A 353 10.75 5.12 -25.02
N LYS A 354 10.52 4.06 -25.81
CA LYS A 354 9.49 4.04 -26.86
C LYS A 354 8.34 3.12 -26.48
N VAL A 355 7.15 3.52 -26.93
CA VAL A 355 5.94 2.69 -26.91
C VAL A 355 5.72 2.11 -28.30
N THR A 356 5.39 0.83 -28.37
CA THR A 356 4.96 0.13 -29.59
C THR A 356 3.58 -0.46 -29.40
N LEU A 357 2.64 -0.17 -30.31
CA LEU A 357 1.40 -0.93 -30.43
C LEU A 357 1.72 -2.32 -31.00
N ALA A 358 1.75 -3.35 -30.15
CA ALA A 358 2.14 -4.71 -30.51
C ALA A 358 1.04 -5.46 -31.26
N GLY A 359 -0.23 -5.19 -30.96
CA GLY A 359 -1.38 -5.82 -31.60
C GLY A 359 -2.71 -5.23 -31.15
N ALA A 360 -3.80 -5.65 -31.79
CA ALA A 360 -5.16 -5.28 -31.37
C ALA A 360 -6.17 -6.39 -31.72
N LEU A 361 -7.18 -6.58 -30.87
CA LEU A 361 -8.25 -7.56 -31.01
C LEU A 361 -9.63 -6.87 -31.09
N ASP A 362 -10.54 -7.43 -31.89
CA ASP A 362 -11.94 -7.00 -31.89
C ASP A 362 -12.66 -7.59 -30.66
N VAL A 363 -13.02 -6.73 -29.70
CA VAL A 363 -13.60 -7.11 -28.41
C VAL A 363 -14.98 -6.51 -28.19
N PHE A 364 -15.79 -7.14 -27.35
CA PHE A 364 -17.02 -6.53 -26.84
C PHE A 364 -16.67 -5.68 -25.61
N GLY A 365 -16.32 -4.41 -25.81
CA GLY A 365 -15.85 -3.53 -24.73
C GLY A 365 -16.31 -2.07 -24.80
N ASN A 366 -16.85 -1.62 -25.93
CA ASN A 366 -17.16 -0.20 -26.17
C ASN A 366 -18.68 0.07 -26.16
N LYS A 367 -19.33 -0.05 -24.99
CA LYS A 367 -20.73 0.39 -24.78
C LYS A 367 -20.85 1.70 -23.98
N GLY A 368 -19.72 2.36 -23.70
CA GLY A 368 -19.68 3.60 -22.90
C GLY A 368 -20.09 3.40 -21.45
N GLY A 369 -20.23 4.52 -20.73
CA GLY A 369 -20.70 4.58 -19.35
C GLY A 369 -22.23 4.72 -19.22
N GLY A 370 -22.70 4.87 -17.98
CA GLY A 370 -24.12 5.06 -17.66
C GLY A 370 -24.66 4.04 -16.66
N ASP A 371 -25.97 3.83 -16.68
CA ASP A 371 -26.67 2.85 -15.84
C ASP A 371 -26.25 1.41 -16.18
N GLU A 372 -26.45 0.48 -15.25
CA GLU A 372 -25.97 -0.91 -15.38
C GLU A 372 -26.48 -1.66 -16.62
N LEU A 373 -27.68 -1.33 -17.11
CA LEU A 373 -28.23 -1.93 -18.33
C LEU A 373 -27.66 -1.34 -19.63
N VAL A 374 -26.93 -0.22 -19.53
CA VAL A 374 -26.33 0.49 -20.66
C VAL A 374 -24.83 0.23 -20.72
N LYS A 375 -24.12 0.43 -19.62
CA LYS A 375 -22.64 0.30 -19.55
C LYS A 375 -22.16 -1.14 -19.72
N ASN A 376 -20.85 -1.30 -19.86
CA ASN A 376 -20.18 -2.60 -20.02
C ASN A 376 -18.74 -2.56 -19.52
N GLU A 377 -18.33 -3.59 -18.75
CA GLU A 377 -16.95 -3.76 -18.26
C GLU A 377 -16.18 -4.83 -19.03
N GLU A 378 -16.81 -5.55 -19.96
CA GLU A 378 -16.12 -6.53 -20.82
C GLU A 378 -15.07 -5.86 -21.72
N GLY A 379 -14.21 -6.63 -22.36
CA GLY A 379 -13.17 -6.11 -23.26
C GLY A 379 -11.92 -6.97 -23.20
N LEU A 380 -10.75 -6.36 -23.36
CA LEU A 380 -9.45 -6.97 -23.07
C LEU A 380 -9.04 -6.63 -21.62
N LEU A 381 -9.03 -7.63 -20.74
CA LEU A 381 -9.06 -7.40 -19.29
C LEU A 381 -7.81 -7.85 -18.55
N GLY A 382 -7.16 -8.91 -19.03
CA GLY A 382 -5.97 -9.47 -18.42
C GLY A 382 -4.87 -9.71 -19.44
N ILE A 383 -3.63 -9.51 -18.99
CA ILE A 383 -2.40 -9.87 -19.71
C ILE A 383 -1.44 -10.51 -18.72
N GLU A 384 -0.75 -11.57 -19.13
CA GLU A 384 0.37 -12.14 -18.40
C GLU A 384 1.35 -12.77 -19.41
N LEU A 385 2.63 -12.78 -19.07
CA LEU A 385 3.67 -13.43 -19.89
C LEU A 385 3.92 -14.83 -19.35
N ASP A 386 4.21 -15.77 -20.23
CA ASP A 386 4.61 -17.12 -19.83
C ASP A 386 5.85 -17.08 -18.91
N PRO A 387 5.99 -17.99 -17.93
CA PRO A 387 7.21 -18.08 -17.12
C PRO A 387 8.50 -18.22 -17.97
N ASP A 388 8.40 -18.88 -19.13
CA ASP A 388 9.49 -19.05 -20.11
C ASP A 388 9.42 -18.04 -21.27
N PHE A 389 8.79 -16.88 -21.06
CA PHE A 389 8.57 -15.84 -22.08
C PHE A 389 9.83 -15.46 -22.88
N ALA A 390 11.00 -15.40 -22.23
CA ALA A 390 12.26 -15.08 -22.90
C ALA A 390 12.64 -16.08 -24.00
N SER A 391 12.15 -17.32 -23.89
CA SER A 391 12.42 -18.41 -24.83
C SER A 391 11.28 -18.61 -25.84
N ASN A 392 10.02 -18.56 -25.38
CA ASN A 392 8.86 -18.92 -26.21
C ASN A 392 8.05 -17.72 -26.75
N GLY A 393 8.24 -16.52 -26.18
CA GLY A 393 7.48 -15.33 -26.53
C GLY A 393 5.98 -15.41 -26.23
N TRP A 394 5.52 -16.33 -25.38
CA TRP A 394 4.09 -16.56 -25.17
C TRP A 394 3.44 -15.50 -24.27
N VAL A 395 2.31 -14.98 -24.74
CA VAL A 395 1.49 -13.97 -24.06
C VAL A 395 0.09 -14.51 -23.87
N TYR A 396 -0.42 -14.45 -22.64
CA TYR A 396 -1.77 -14.88 -22.28
C TYR A 396 -2.67 -13.67 -22.13
N LEU A 397 -3.83 -13.70 -22.78
CA LEU A 397 -4.82 -12.62 -22.77
C LEU A 397 -6.17 -13.15 -22.27
N HIS A 398 -6.79 -12.44 -21.33
CA HIS A 398 -8.16 -12.65 -20.88
C HIS A 398 -9.07 -11.58 -21.51
N TYR A 399 -10.02 -12.00 -22.36
CA TYR A 399 -10.86 -11.07 -23.10
C TYR A 399 -12.22 -11.66 -23.52
N THR A 400 -13.10 -10.77 -24.00
CA THR A 400 -14.43 -11.09 -24.52
C THR A 400 -14.47 -10.78 -26.03
N PRO A 401 -14.31 -11.78 -26.91
CA PRO A 401 -14.30 -11.55 -28.36
C PRO A 401 -15.65 -11.06 -28.85
N HIS A 402 -15.66 -9.98 -29.63
CA HIS A 402 -16.91 -9.44 -30.19
C HIS A 402 -17.66 -10.46 -31.05
N ALA A 403 -16.91 -11.26 -31.82
CA ALA A 403 -17.48 -12.28 -32.71
C ALA A 403 -18.23 -13.41 -31.99
N LYS A 404 -18.10 -13.54 -30.66
CA LYS A 404 -18.73 -14.61 -29.86
C LYS A 404 -19.88 -14.11 -28.98
N ILE A 405 -20.49 -12.97 -29.32
CA ILE A 405 -21.70 -12.51 -28.63
C ILE A 405 -22.97 -13.11 -29.25
N ASP A 406 -23.91 -13.50 -28.40
CA ASP A 406 -25.29 -13.77 -28.76
C ASP A 406 -26.11 -12.50 -28.44
N ARG A 407 -26.42 -11.71 -29.46
CA ARG A 407 -27.19 -10.46 -29.32
C ARG A 407 -28.64 -10.70 -28.91
N ASP A 408 -29.20 -11.85 -29.30
CA ASP A 408 -30.60 -12.17 -29.01
C ASP A 408 -30.77 -12.54 -27.54
N LYS A 409 -29.90 -13.42 -27.01
CA LYS A 409 -29.90 -13.82 -25.60
C LYS A 409 -29.14 -12.86 -24.69
N ARG A 410 -28.40 -11.92 -25.27
CA ARG A 410 -27.46 -11.02 -24.57
C ARG A 410 -26.49 -11.82 -23.70
N MET A 411 -25.83 -12.77 -24.33
CA MET A 411 -24.78 -13.62 -23.74
C MET A 411 -23.47 -13.44 -24.49
N ALA A 412 -22.34 -13.70 -23.84
CA ALA A 412 -21.02 -13.74 -24.47
C ALA A 412 -20.18 -14.89 -23.92
N THR A 413 -19.04 -15.14 -24.56
CA THR A 413 -17.98 -15.99 -24.03
C THR A 413 -16.80 -15.14 -23.60
N ARG A 414 -16.44 -15.19 -22.32
CA ARG A 414 -15.10 -14.77 -21.86
C ARG A 414 -14.13 -15.91 -22.14
N GLN A 415 -12.90 -15.59 -22.50
CA GLN A 415 -11.88 -16.60 -22.74
C GLN A 415 -10.49 -16.13 -22.30
N VAL A 416 -9.65 -17.11 -21.99
CA VAL A 416 -8.20 -16.96 -21.90
C VAL A 416 -7.57 -17.61 -23.12
N SER A 417 -6.69 -16.88 -23.80
CA SER A 417 -6.01 -17.35 -25.01
C SER A 417 -4.55 -16.99 -24.98
N ARG A 418 -3.73 -17.84 -25.58
CA ARG A 418 -2.30 -17.67 -25.73
C ARG A 418 -1.97 -17.22 -27.16
N PHE A 419 -1.04 -16.29 -27.28
CA PHE A 419 -0.48 -15.79 -28.52
C PHE A 419 1.05 -15.82 -28.46
N THR A 420 1.71 -15.66 -29.60
CA THR A 420 3.17 -15.58 -29.70
C THR A 420 3.58 -14.15 -30.04
N PHE A 421 4.49 -13.59 -29.25
CA PHE A 421 5.10 -12.29 -29.47
C PHE A 421 6.46 -12.45 -30.13
N ASP A 422 6.65 -11.76 -31.25
CA ASP A 422 7.92 -11.69 -31.95
C ASP A 422 8.74 -10.51 -31.40
N SER A 423 9.81 -10.84 -30.67
CA SER A 423 10.70 -9.86 -30.07
C SER A 423 11.50 -9.06 -31.10
N ALA A 424 11.73 -9.59 -32.30
CA ALA A 424 12.47 -8.91 -33.36
C ALA A 424 11.64 -7.78 -33.99
N THR A 425 10.33 -7.97 -34.11
CA THR A 425 9.41 -6.96 -34.67
C THR A 425 8.65 -6.17 -33.62
N SER A 426 8.70 -6.61 -32.35
CA SER A 426 7.85 -6.11 -31.26
C SER A 426 6.35 -6.19 -31.58
N LYS A 427 5.92 -7.29 -32.20
CA LYS A 427 4.53 -7.52 -32.62
C LYS A 427 4.00 -8.84 -32.10
N LEU A 428 2.69 -8.87 -31.86
CA LEU A 428 1.96 -10.09 -31.53
C LEU A 428 1.46 -10.76 -32.81
N ASP A 429 1.78 -12.04 -33.02
CA ASP A 429 1.21 -12.83 -34.11
C ASP A 429 -0.21 -13.26 -33.72
N LEU A 430 -1.21 -12.54 -34.24
CA LEU A 430 -2.62 -12.81 -33.97
C LEU A 430 -3.10 -14.15 -34.57
N ALA A 431 -2.41 -14.69 -35.58
CA ALA A 431 -2.76 -15.99 -36.16
C ALA A 431 -2.33 -17.17 -35.28
N SER A 432 -1.47 -16.92 -34.28
CA SER A 432 -0.97 -17.95 -33.35
C SER A 432 -1.91 -18.27 -32.19
N GLU A 433 -3.14 -17.70 -32.18
CA GLU A 433 -4.11 -17.86 -31.09
C GLU A 433 -4.34 -19.33 -30.74
N LYS A 434 -4.19 -19.65 -29.45
CA LYS A 434 -4.70 -20.88 -28.85
C LYS A 434 -5.66 -20.53 -27.72
N VAL A 435 -6.92 -20.98 -27.83
CA VAL A 435 -7.92 -20.76 -26.78
C VAL A 435 -7.79 -21.85 -25.73
N LEU A 436 -7.41 -21.47 -24.51
CA LEU A 436 -7.22 -22.41 -23.40
C LEU A 436 -8.53 -22.75 -22.71
N LEU A 437 -9.27 -21.70 -22.33
CA LEU A 437 -10.45 -21.81 -21.50
C LEU A 437 -11.48 -20.76 -21.91
N GLY A 438 -12.75 -21.14 -22.00
CA GLY A 438 -13.86 -20.22 -22.28
C GLY A 438 -15.08 -20.55 -21.44
N TRP A 439 -15.84 -19.53 -21.04
CA TRP A 439 -17.06 -19.70 -20.24
C TRP A 439 -18.12 -18.64 -20.57
N PRO A 440 -19.42 -18.99 -20.39
CA PRO A 440 -20.51 -18.09 -20.70
C PRO A 440 -20.69 -17.01 -19.64
N VAL A 441 -21.07 -15.81 -20.08
CA VAL A 441 -21.44 -14.66 -19.25
C VAL A 441 -22.67 -13.96 -19.82
N GLN A 442 -23.46 -13.31 -18.96
CA GLN A 442 -24.53 -12.44 -19.43
C GLN A 442 -23.97 -11.04 -19.70
N ILE A 443 -24.46 -10.40 -20.77
CA ILE A 443 -24.07 -9.05 -21.19
C ILE A 443 -25.29 -8.12 -21.30
N ASN A 444 -26.43 -8.53 -20.71
CA ASN A 444 -27.64 -7.71 -20.62
C ASN A 444 -27.46 -6.58 -19.61
N SER A 445 -26.90 -6.90 -18.46
CA SER A 445 -26.51 -5.98 -17.42
C SER A 445 -25.01 -6.06 -17.23
N CYS A 446 -24.38 -4.93 -16.94
CA CYS A 446 -23.10 -4.96 -16.24
C CYS A 446 -23.30 -5.57 -14.83
N CYS A 447 -22.29 -5.86 -14.04
CA CYS A 447 -20.90 -5.39 -14.02
C CYS A 447 -20.01 -6.56 -13.58
N HIS A 448 -18.76 -6.30 -13.22
CA HIS A 448 -17.82 -7.23 -12.60
C HIS A 448 -17.28 -8.23 -13.60
N ALA A 449 -16.32 -7.76 -14.40
CA ALA A 449 -15.63 -8.60 -15.36
C ALA A 449 -14.47 -9.40 -14.74
N GLY A 450 -13.88 -8.94 -13.64
CA GLY A 450 -12.60 -9.45 -13.15
C GLY A 450 -11.47 -9.02 -14.08
N GLY A 451 -10.51 -9.91 -14.35
CA GLY A 451 -9.43 -9.62 -15.29
C GLY A 451 -8.05 -10.03 -14.82
N GLY A 452 -7.84 -10.14 -13.50
CA GLY A 452 -6.52 -10.40 -12.93
C GLY A 452 -5.97 -11.76 -13.34
N MET A 453 -4.69 -11.80 -13.69
CA MET A 453 -3.94 -13.04 -13.92
C MET A 453 -2.59 -12.99 -13.19
N ALA A 454 -2.07 -14.16 -12.81
CA ALA A 454 -0.76 -14.31 -12.17
C ALA A 454 -0.27 -15.76 -12.25
N TRP A 455 1.04 -15.97 -12.16
CA TRP A 455 1.66 -17.30 -12.09
C TRP A 455 2.21 -17.61 -10.70
N ASP A 456 2.00 -18.83 -10.23
CA ASP A 456 2.70 -19.36 -9.05
C ASP A 456 4.12 -19.86 -9.40
N SER A 457 4.84 -20.36 -8.40
CA SER A 457 6.19 -20.92 -8.57
C SER A 457 6.23 -22.29 -9.29
N GLN A 458 5.07 -22.87 -9.58
CA GLN A 458 4.89 -24.17 -10.23
C GLN A 458 4.26 -24.02 -11.62
N ASP A 459 4.34 -22.82 -12.21
CA ASP A 459 3.82 -22.50 -13.53
C ASP A 459 2.33 -22.80 -13.69
N ASN A 460 1.55 -22.62 -12.62
CA ASN A 460 0.09 -22.60 -12.71
C ASN A 460 -0.41 -21.18 -12.93
N LEU A 461 -1.30 -21.03 -13.90
CA LEU A 461 -1.95 -19.76 -14.22
C LEU A 461 -3.21 -19.59 -13.35
N TYR A 462 -3.24 -18.49 -12.61
CA TYR A 462 -4.40 -18.04 -11.86
C TYR A 462 -5.20 -17.04 -12.68
N ILE A 463 -6.53 -17.19 -12.71
CA ILE A 463 -7.43 -16.39 -13.56
C ILE A 463 -8.59 -15.90 -12.70
N ALA A 464 -8.66 -14.59 -12.47
CA ALA A 464 -9.71 -13.96 -11.69
C ALA A 464 -10.91 -13.57 -12.56
N THR A 465 -12.09 -14.06 -12.19
CA THR A 465 -13.35 -13.84 -12.91
C THR A 465 -14.35 -13.12 -12.02
N GLY A 466 -14.97 -12.06 -12.52
CA GLY A 466 -16.06 -11.39 -11.80
C GLY A 466 -17.37 -12.16 -11.88
N ASP A 467 -18.27 -11.89 -10.93
CA ASP A 467 -19.54 -12.61 -10.75
C ASP A 467 -20.60 -12.28 -11.82
N ASN A 468 -20.37 -11.23 -12.60
CA ASN A 468 -21.22 -10.79 -13.69
C ASN A 468 -22.67 -10.53 -13.25
N ASN A 469 -22.85 -9.96 -12.05
CA ASN A 469 -24.14 -9.84 -11.38
C ASN A 469 -24.36 -8.48 -10.69
N SER A 470 -25.59 -7.99 -10.69
CA SER A 470 -25.98 -6.71 -10.08
C SER A 470 -26.47 -6.87 -8.63
N SER A 471 -26.09 -5.93 -7.77
CA SER A 471 -26.68 -5.73 -6.43
C SER A 471 -27.81 -4.69 -6.41
N GLY A 472 -28.02 -3.96 -7.51
CA GLY A 472 -29.03 -2.90 -7.62
C GLY A 472 -30.46 -3.39 -7.43
N PHE A 473 -30.72 -4.67 -7.73
CA PHE A 473 -32.03 -5.32 -7.55
C PHE A 473 -32.21 -5.97 -6.18
N SER A 474 -31.36 -5.60 -5.21
CA SER A 474 -31.40 -6.04 -3.82
C SER A 474 -31.06 -4.89 -2.86
N ASP A 475 -31.43 -3.66 -3.23
CA ASP A 475 -31.16 -2.42 -2.50
C ASP A 475 -29.66 -2.21 -2.19
N GLY A 476 -28.78 -2.74 -3.04
CA GLY A 476 -27.34 -2.68 -2.86
C GLY A 476 -26.77 -3.73 -1.89
N TYR A 477 -27.57 -4.61 -1.28
CA TYR A 477 -27.06 -5.68 -0.41
C TYR A 477 -26.64 -6.91 -1.23
N SER A 478 -26.68 -8.12 -0.63
CA SER A 478 -26.41 -9.39 -1.30
C SER A 478 -27.16 -9.52 -2.64
N GLY A 479 -26.46 -9.93 -3.69
CA GLY A 479 -27.08 -10.26 -4.98
C GLY A 479 -27.79 -11.62 -4.90
N ASN A 480 -28.85 -11.73 -4.12
CA ASN A 480 -29.59 -12.97 -3.88
C ASN A 480 -31.04 -12.92 -4.41
N ASN A 481 -31.27 -12.17 -5.48
CA ASN A 481 -32.58 -12.04 -6.11
C ASN A 481 -32.61 -12.72 -7.49
N PRO A 482 -33.34 -13.83 -7.68
CA PRO A 482 -33.42 -14.55 -8.97
C PRO A 482 -34.07 -13.73 -10.09
N GLN A 483 -34.75 -12.62 -9.75
CA GLN A 483 -35.33 -11.68 -10.71
C GLN A 483 -34.72 -10.29 -10.51
N PRO A 484 -34.59 -9.45 -11.54
CA PRO A 484 -34.94 -9.70 -12.94
C PRO A 484 -34.04 -10.71 -13.64
N ASN A 485 -34.56 -11.24 -14.75
CA ASN A 485 -33.82 -12.05 -15.70
C ASN A 485 -34.04 -11.53 -17.13
N TYR A 486 -33.11 -11.82 -18.02
CA TYR A 486 -33.27 -11.62 -19.45
C TYR A 486 -33.28 -12.97 -20.15
N LYS A 487 -34.41 -13.32 -20.78
CA LYS A 487 -34.60 -14.59 -21.51
C LYS A 487 -34.15 -15.84 -20.73
N GLY A 488 -34.48 -15.89 -19.44
CA GLY A 488 -34.20 -17.03 -18.57
C GLY A 488 -32.87 -16.96 -17.82
N VAL A 489 -32.03 -15.94 -18.06
CA VAL A 489 -30.76 -15.77 -17.35
C VAL A 489 -30.86 -14.60 -16.37
N SER A 490 -30.80 -14.92 -15.08
CA SER A 490 -30.78 -13.90 -14.02
C SER A 490 -29.46 -13.12 -14.01
N PHE A 491 -29.55 -11.81 -13.84
CA PHE A 491 -28.42 -10.89 -13.66
C PHE A 491 -28.46 -10.18 -12.31
N ALA A 492 -29.26 -10.69 -11.36
CA ALA A 492 -29.38 -10.21 -9.98
C ALA A 492 -29.17 -11.30 -8.91
N ASP A 493 -28.74 -12.50 -9.32
CA ASP A 493 -28.57 -13.68 -8.47
C ASP A 493 -27.14 -14.24 -8.53
N ALA A 494 -26.25 -13.73 -7.69
CA ALA A 494 -24.86 -14.15 -7.55
C ALA A 494 -24.74 -15.57 -6.97
N ARG A 495 -25.83 -16.13 -6.44
CA ARG A 495 -25.90 -17.55 -6.08
C ARG A 495 -25.85 -18.44 -7.32
N ARG A 496 -26.27 -17.96 -8.50
CA ARG A 496 -26.09 -18.63 -9.80
C ARG A 496 -24.63 -18.66 -10.26
N THR A 497 -23.84 -17.66 -9.84
CA THR A 497 -22.45 -17.44 -10.28
C THR A 497 -21.47 -17.67 -9.14
N ALA A 498 -21.12 -16.65 -8.36
CA ALA A 498 -20.13 -16.69 -7.29
C ALA A 498 -20.37 -17.83 -6.28
N GLY A 499 -21.63 -18.04 -5.88
CA GLY A 499 -22.05 -19.09 -4.94
C GLY A 499 -22.23 -20.49 -5.56
N ASN A 500 -22.15 -20.63 -6.88
CA ASN A 500 -22.36 -21.89 -7.58
C ASN A 500 -21.02 -22.60 -7.85
N THR A 501 -20.90 -23.84 -7.41
CA THR A 501 -19.71 -24.69 -7.57
C THR A 501 -19.54 -25.21 -9.00
N ASN A 502 -20.59 -25.17 -9.81
CA ASN A 502 -20.58 -25.57 -11.22
C ASN A 502 -20.42 -24.38 -12.19
N ASN A 503 -20.09 -23.19 -11.69
CA ASN A 503 -19.98 -21.97 -12.49
C ASN A 503 -18.59 -21.31 -12.33
N LEU A 504 -18.00 -20.86 -13.43
CA LEU A 504 -16.68 -20.22 -13.44
C LEU A 504 -16.69 -18.72 -13.17
N ASN A 505 -17.85 -18.08 -13.01
CA ASN A 505 -17.98 -16.66 -12.68
C ASN A 505 -17.94 -16.42 -11.16
N GLY A 506 -17.32 -15.31 -10.75
CA GLY A 506 -17.13 -14.96 -9.34
C GLY A 506 -16.15 -15.90 -8.64
N LYS A 507 -15.04 -16.22 -9.33
CA LYS A 507 -14.02 -17.20 -8.91
C LYS A 507 -12.61 -16.64 -9.10
N ILE A 508 -11.64 -17.30 -8.48
CA ILE A 508 -10.25 -17.31 -8.97
C ILE A 508 -9.95 -18.74 -9.35
N LEU A 509 -9.68 -18.96 -10.63
CA LEU A 509 -9.39 -20.26 -11.21
C LEU A 509 -7.88 -20.52 -11.14
N ARG A 510 -7.47 -21.79 -11.14
CA ARG A 510 -6.07 -22.22 -11.24
C ARG A 510 -5.98 -23.41 -12.19
N ILE A 511 -5.21 -23.25 -13.26
CA ILE A 511 -4.96 -24.26 -14.28
C ILE A 511 -3.44 -24.35 -14.55
N HIS A 512 -2.98 -25.45 -15.13
CA HIS A 512 -1.62 -25.54 -15.69
C HIS A 512 -1.71 -25.56 -17.21
N PRO A 513 -1.39 -24.45 -17.90
CA PRO A 513 -1.34 -24.40 -19.36
C PRO A 513 -0.35 -25.41 -19.96
N GLU A 514 -0.73 -26.01 -21.08
CA GLU A 514 0.13 -26.92 -21.86
C GLU A 514 0.55 -26.29 -23.20
N ASP A 515 1.69 -26.72 -23.75
CA ASP A 515 2.25 -26.21 -25.00
C ASP A 515 1.30 -26.29 -26.21
N ASP A 516 0.46 -27.32 -26.23
CA ASP A 516 -0.49 -27.57 -27.30
C ASP A 516 -1.71 -26.63 -27.25
N GLY A 517 -1.85 -25.83 -26.19
CA GLY A 517 -2.97 -24.91 -25.97
C GLY A 517 -4.09 -25.49 -25.11
N THR A 518 -3.93 -26.72 -24.61
CA THR A 518 -4.80 -27.30 -23.59
C THR A 518 -4.35 -26.89 -22.18
N TYR A 519 -4.97 -27.46 -21.15
CA TYR A 519 -4.56 -27.28 -19.76
C TYR A 519 -4.84 -28.54 -18.95
N THR A 520 -4.07 -28.72 -17.88
CA THR A 520 -4.33 -29.70 -16.83
C THR A 520 -4.82 -29.02 -15.55
N LEU A 521 -5.41 -29.82 -14.65
CA LEU A 521 -5.92 -29.34 -13.36
C LEU A 521 -4.90 -29.61 -12.25
N PRO A 522 -4.34 -28.56 -11.61
CA PRO A 522 -3.40 -28.73 -10.51
C PRO A 522 -4.07 -29.37 -9.30
N SER A 523 -3.30 -30.18 -8.55
CA SER A 523 -3.75 -30.65 -7.24
C SER A 523 -3.90 -29.49 -6.25
N GLY A 524 -4.86 -29.59 -5.33
CA GLY A 524 -5.07 -28.57 -4.30
C GLY A 524 -6.03 -27.44 -4.71
N ASN A 525 -6.65 -27.52 -5.89
CA ASN A 525 -7.86 -26.75 -6.19
C ASN A 525 -8.99 -27.09 -5.21
N LEU A 526 -9.94 -26.16 -5.04
CA LEU A 526 -11.04 -26.32 -4.09
C LEU A 526 -11.92 -27.52 -4.42
N PHE A 527 -12.06 -27.80 -5.72
CA PHE A 527 -12.75 -28.97 -6.24
C PHE A 527 -11.86 -29.71 -7.24
N THR A 528 -12.10 -31.01 -7.35
CA THR A 528 -11.52 -31.92 -8.34
C THR A 528 -12.39 -32.00 -9.61
N GLY A 529 -13.66 -31.56 -9.54
CA GLY A 529 -14.66 -31.73 -10.61
C GLY A 529 -15.27 -33.13 -10.64
N LYS A 530 -14.92 -33.99 -9.68
CA LYS A 530 -15.32 -35.40 -9.60
C LYS A 530 -15.90 -35.77 -8.24
N GLU A 531 -16.24 -34.77 -7.42
CA GLU A 531 -16.87 -34.96 -6.12
C GLU A 531 -18.11 -35.85 -6.29
N PRO A 532 -18.28 -36.91 -5.46
CA PRO A 532 -19.46 -37.77 -5.52
C PRO A 532 -20.68 -37.16 -4.84
N ASP A 533 -20.49 -36.04 -4.14
CA ASP A 533 -21.52 -35.34 -3.38
C ASP A 533 -22.70 -34.98 -4.27
N GLU A 534 -23.91 -35.13 -3.71
CA GLU A 534 -25.17 -34.77 -4.36
C GLU A 534 -25.36 -35.40 -5.75
N GLY A 535 -24.79 -36.60 -5.99
CA GLY A 535 -24.93 -37.35 -7.23
C GLY A 535 -23.82 -37.10 -8.27
N GLY A 536 -22.85 -36.25 -7.94
CA GLY A 536 -21.67 -35.97 -8.76
C GLY A 536 -21.90 -35.09 -9.99
N GLY A 537 -20.79 -34.59 -10.57
CA GLY A 537 -20.83 -33.67 -11.72
C GLY A 537 -21.35 -32.27 -11.37
N LYS A 538 -21.20 -31.85 -10.12
CA LYS A 538 -21.76 -30.60 -9.55
C LYS A 538 -20.71 -29.53 -9.28
N THR A 539 -19.48 -29.74 -9.74
CA THR A 539 -18.32 -28.92 -9.38
C THR A 539 -17.42 -28.73 -10.60
N ARG A 540 -16.71 -27.60 -10.63
CA ARG A 540 -15.67 -27.29 -11.62
C ARG A 540 -14.29 -27.40 -11.01
N GLY A 541 -13.46 -28.27 -11.58
CA GLY A 541 -12.12 -28.55 -11.07
C GLY A 541 -11.12 -27.40 -11.23
N GLU A 542 -11.44 -26.41 -12.06
CA GLU A 542 -10.65 -25.19 -12.26
C GLU A 542 -10.69 -24.25 -11.03
N ILE A 543 -11.68 -24.39 -10.15
CA ILE A 543 -11.92 -23.44 -9.06
C ILE A 543 -10.89 -23.63 -7.95
N TYR A 544 -10.05 -22.61 -7.73
CA TYR A 544 -9.17 -22.52 -6.56
C TYR A 544 -9.82 -21.69 -5.43
N VAL A 545 -10.47 -20.58 -5.79
CA VAL A 545 -11.24 -19.74 -4.87
C VAL A 545 -12.64 -19.57 -5.42
N MET A 546 -13.64 -19.74 -4.55
CA MET A 546 -15.02 -19.36 -4.84
C MET A 546 -15.51 -18.23 -3.94
N GLY A 547 -16.62 -17.61 -4.30
CA GLY A 547 -17.27 -16.60 -3.47
C GLY A 547 -16.55 -15.25 -3.47
N VAL A 548 -16.14 -14.78 -4.66
CA VAL A 548 -15.62 -13.42 -4.89
C VAL A 548 -16.54 -12.66 -5.85
N ARG A 549 -16.55 -11.32 -5.77
CA ARG A 549 -17.46 -10.47 -6.57
C ARG A 549 -16.79 -9.89 -7.81
N ASN A 550 -15.84 -8.97 -7.67
CA ASN A 550 -15.12 -8.37 -8.81
C ASN A 550 -13.59 -8.28 -8.61
N PRO A 551 -12.85 -9.40 -8.73
CA PRO A 551 -11.40 -9.40 -8.60
C PRO A 551 -10.69 -8.92 -9.87
N ALA A 552 -10.57 -7.60 -10.06
CA ALA A 552 -9.96 -7.03 -11.26
C ALA A 552 -8.44 -7.25 -11.31
N ARG A 553 -7.75 -7.26 -10.15
CA ARG A 553 -6.30 -7.47 -10.04
C ARG A 553 -5.98 -8.55 -9.02
N ILE A 554 -4.96 -9.35 -9.33
CA ILE A 554 -4.37 -10.34 -8.43
C ILE A 554 -2.85 -10.33 -8.57
N SER A 555 -2.16 -10.84 -7.56
CA SER A 555 -0.72 -11.05 -7.57
C SER A 555 -0.39 -12.30 -6.80
N ILE A 556 0.69 -12.99 -7.18
CA ILE A 556 1.22 -14.11 -6.42
C ILE A 556 2.63 -13.75 -6.00
N ASP A 557 2.92 -13.92 -4.72
CA ASP A 557 4.27 -13.86 -4.22
C ASP A 557 4.95 -15.21 -4.44
N LYS A 558 5.74 -15.33 -5.50
CA LYS A 558 6.43 -16.58 -5.88
C LYS A 558 7.34 -17.15 -4.79
N SER A 559 7.75 -16.36 -3.79
CA SER A 559 8.56 -16.87 -2.67
C SER A 559 7.74 -17.66 -1.63
N THR A 560 6.41 -17.47 -1.59
CA THR A 560 5.52 -18.14 -0.64
C THR A 560 4.32 -18.83 -1.29
N ASP A 561 4.11 -18.61 -2.59
CA ASP A 561 2.89 -18.96 -3.35
C ASP A 561 1.59 -18.45 -2.69
N THR A 562 1.69 -17.37 -1.91
CA THR A 562 0.50 -16.69 -1.40
C THR A 562 -0.14 -15.90 -2.53
N LEU A 563 -1.41 -16.17 -2.79
CA LEU A 563 -2.25 -15.39 -3.70
C LEU A 563 -2.78 -14.16 -2.95
N TYR A 564 -2.47 -12.98 -3.47
CA TYR A 564 -3.06 -11.72 -3.01
C TYR A 564 -4.10 -11.27 -4.02
N ALA A 565 -5.29 -10.99 -3.54
CA ALA A 565 -6.43 -10.57 -4.36
C ALA A 565 -7.21 -9.47 -3.66
N GLY A 566 -7.91 -8.66 -4.44
CA GLY A 566 -8.88 -7.70 -3.94
C GLY A 566 -10.09 -7.64 -4.86
N TRP A 567 -11.27 -7.42 -4.29
CA TRP A 567 -12.51 -7.35 -5.05
C TRP A 567 -13.52 -6.35 -4.48
N VAL A 568 -14.25 -5.74 -5.42
CA VAL A 568 -15.28 -4.72 -5.14
C VAL A 568 -16.54 -5.35 -4.54
N GLY A 569 -17.01 -4.79 -3.42
CA GLY A 569 -18.24 -5.20 -2.73
C GLY A 569 -19.53 -4.72 -3.38
N PRO A 570 -20.71 -5.02 -2.81
CA PRO A 570 -22.01 -4.59 -3.34
C PRO A 570 -22.25 -3.08 -3.10
N ASP A 571 -23.45 -2.53 -3.18
CA ASP A 571 -23.65 -1.06 -3.27
C ASP A 571 -24.35 -0.42 -2.05
N ALA A 572 -24.65 -1.20 -1.01
CA ALA A 572 -25.34 -0.72 0.18
C ALA A 572 -24.46 0.26 0.95
N GLY A 573 -24.85 1.54 0.98
CA GLY A 573 -24.07 2.60 1.62
C GLY A 573 -23.99 2.52 3.15
N ALA A 574 -24.81 1.70 3.82
CA ALA A 574 -24.86 1.55 5.27
C ALA A 574 -25.24 0.11 5.66
N PRO A 575 -24.89 -0.35 6.88
CA PRO A 575 -25.34 -1.64 7.37
C PRO A 575 -26.85 -1.62 7.66
N SER A 576 -27.47 -2.79 7.67
CA SER A 576 -28.89 -2.99 7.96
C SER A 576 -29.09 -4.10 8.99
N THR A 577 -29.86 -3.77 10.03
CA THR A 577 -30.36 -4.77 10.99
C THR A 577 -31.32 -5.77 10.35
N THR A 578 -31.81 -5.50 9.14
CA THR A 578 -32.65 -6.39 8.34
C THR A 578 -31.84 -7.23 7.36
N TRP A 579 -30.95 -6.60 6.58
CA TRP A 579 -30.32 -7.25 5.42
C TRP A 579 -28.87 -7.68 5.64
N GLY A 580 -28.14 -7.09 6.58
CA GLY A 580 -26.76 -7.43 6.89
C GLY A 580 -25.77 -6.28 6.65
N PRO A 581 -24.50 -6.57 6.33
CA PRO A 581 -23.46 -5.56 6.25
C PRO A 581 -23.64 -4.58 5.09
N ALA A 582 -22.99 -3.42 5.20
CA ALA A 582 -22.83 -2.46 4.10
C ALA A 582 -21.97 -3.04 2.96
N LYS A 583 -21.71 -2.23 1.93
CA LYS A 583 -20.66 -2.49 0.93
C LYS A 583 -19.32 -2.70 1.64
N TYR A 584 -18.73 -3.88 1.42
CA TYR A 584 -17.34 -4.15 1.77
C TYR A 584 -16.48 -4.44 0.56
N ASP A 585 -15.59 -3.52 0.26
CA ASP A 585 -14.45 -3.80 -0.60
C ASP A 585 -13.44 -4.62 0.19
N THR A 586 -12.82 -5.61 -0.44
CA THR A 586 -12.08 -6.65 0.25
C THR A 586 -10.71 -6.83 -0.34
N PHE A 587 -9.71 -7.07 0.51
CA PHE A 587 -8.45 -7.69 0.10
C PHE A 587 -8.19 -8.95 0.93
N ALA A 588 -7.63 -9.97 0.30
CA ALA A 588 -7.29 -11.23 0.93
C ALA A 588 -5.90 -11.71 0.53
N ALA A 589 -5.12 -12.13 1.54
CA ALA A 589 -3.93 -12.95 1.38
C ALA A 589 -4.34 -14.43 1.57
N ILE A 590 -4.31 -15.19 0.47
CA ILE A 590 -4.91 -16.52 0.31
C ILE A 590 -3.78 -17.55 0.21
N THR A 591 -3.57 -18.31 1.27
CA THR A 591 -2.51 -19.32 1.36
C THR A 591 -2.95 -20.73 1.00
N LYS A 592 -4.25 -20.93 0.73
CA LYS A 592 -4.85 -22.19 0.29
C LYS A 592 -6.21 -21.94 -0.38
N ALA A 593 -6.69 -22.90 -1.16
CA ALA A 593 -8.02 -22.89 -1.76
C ALA A 593 -9.13 -22.71 -0.70
N GLY A 594 -10.21 -22.00 -1.06
CA GLY A 594 -11.30 -21.72 -0.12
C GLY A 594 -12.50 -20.97 -0.70
N ASN A 595 -13.59 -20.95 0.07
CA ASN A 595 -14.78 -20.14 -0.20
C ASN A 595 -14.68 -18.80 0.55
N HIS A 596 -14.66 -17.66 -0.14
CA HIS A 596 -14.50 -16.33 0.44
C HIS A 596 -15.81 -15.57 0.69
N GLY A 597 -16.94 -16.28 0.56
CA GLY A 597 -18.20 -15.92 1.22
C GLY A 597 -19.23 -15.24 0.35
N TRP A 598 -18.88 -14.50 -0.71
CA TRP A 598 -19.87 -13.82 -1.55
C TRP A 598 -20.77 -14.85 -2.27
N PRO A 599 -22.11 -14.69 -2.31
CA PRO A 599 -22.92 -13.58 -1.80
C PRO A 599 -23.51 -13.78 -0.39
N TYR A 600 -23.06 -14.78 0.37
CA TYR A 600 -23.63 -15.18 1.65
C TYR A 600 -23.08 -14.37 2.83
N CYS A 601 -21.76 -14.20 2.89
CA CYS A 601 -21.06 -13.56 4.00
C CYS A 601 -19.93 -12.67 3.50
N MET A 602 -19.60 -11.61 4.25
CA MET A 602 -18.48 -10.72 3.96
C MET A 602 -17.71 -10.35 5.23
N GLY A 603 -16.57 -9.66 5.05
CA GLY A 603 -15.71 -9.22 6.15
C GLY A 603 -15.22 -10.39 7.00
N ASN A 604 -15.40 -10.28 8.32
CA ASN A 604 -15.06 -11.30 9.30
C ASN A 604 -16.27 -12.20 9.65
N ASN A 605 -16.83 -12.92 8.67
CA ASN A 605 -18.03 -13.75 8.85
C ASN A 605 -19.27 -12.93 9.26
N GLN A 606 -19.55 -11.86 8.52
CA GLN A 606 -20.78 -11.06 8.67
C GLN A 606 -21.81 -11.55 7.63
N PRO A 607 -22.86 -12.29 8.04
CA PRO A 607 -23.82 -12.86 7.11
C PRO A 607 -24.82 -11.82 6.58
N TYR A 608 -25.21 -11.96 5.31
CA TYR A 608 -26.44 -11.39 4.79
C TYR A 608 -27.65 -12.24 5.18
N ARG A 609 -28.84 -11.66 5.00
CA ARG A 609 -30.11 -12.36 5.16
C ARG A 609 -30.63 -12.88 3.83
N ASP A 610 -31.18 -14.09 3.84
CA ASP A 610 -31.77 -14.67 2.63
C ASP A 610 -33.10 -14.00 2.27
N ARG A 611 -33.45 -14.01 0.99
CA ARG A 611 -34.68 -13.40 0.47
C ARG A 611 -35.74 -14.46 0.19
N ASN A 612 -36.95 -14.24 0.69
CA ASN A 612 -38.08 -15.10 0.40
C ASN A 612 -38.49 -14.97 -1.08
N LEU A 613 -39.00 -16.04 -1.69
CA LEU A 613 -39.46 -16.01 -3.08
C LEU A 613 -40.91 -16.53 -3.15
N PRO A 614 -41.77 -15.92 -3.99
CA PRO A 614 -41.47 -14.90 -5.00
C PRO A 614 -41.41 -13.45 -4.47
N ASP A 615 -41.55 -13.23 -3.16
CA ASP A 615 -41.54 -11.88 -2.55
C ASP A 615 -40.20 -11.57 -1.85
N PRO A 616 -39.21 -11.02 -2.59
CA PRO A 616 -37.85 -10.77 -2.09
C PRO A 616 -37.79 -9.69 -1.01
N THR A 617 -38.88 -8.98 -0.72
CA THR A 617 -38.95 -7.96 0.33
C THR A 617 -39.08 -8.57 1.73
N LYS A 618 -39.50 -9.83 1.81
CA LYS A 618 -39.63 -10.57 3.08
C LYS A 618 -38.34 -11.32 3.39
N PRO A 619 -37.62 -10.96 4.46
CA PRO A 619 -36.38 -11.65 4.81
C PRO A 619 -36.66 -13.04 5.41
N LEU A 620 -35.82 -14.01 5.07
CA LEU A 620 -35.78 -15.35 5.68
C LEU A 620 -34.76 -15.37 6.84
N GLY A 621 -34.07 -16.50 7.06
CA GLY A 621 -32.99 -16.60 8.04
C GLY A 621 -31.71 -15.89 7.60
N TRP A 622 -30.80 -15.69 8.54
CA TRP A 622 -29.41 -15.33 8.26
C TRP A 622 -28.69 -16.52 7.62
N TYR A 623 -27.79 -16.27 6.67
CA TYR A 623 -26.92 -17.32 6.17
C TYR A 623 -25.96 -17.81 7.28
N ASP A 624 -25.68 -19.11 7.29
CA ASP A 624 -24.65 -19.70 8.14
C ASP A 624 -23.31 -19.69 7.41
N CYS A 625 -22.39 -18.83 7.83
CA CYS A 625 -21.06 -18.73 7.20
C CYS A 625 -20.21 -20.00 7.39
N ASN A 626 -20.51 -20.86 8.38
CA ASN A 626 -19.78 -22.11 8.60
C ASN A 626 -20.33 -23.26 7.74
N ALA A 627 -21.55 -23.15 7.24
CA ALA A 627 -22.19 -24.14 6.40
C ALA A 627 -23.18 -23.50 5.41
N PRO A 628 -22.69 -22.63 4.50
CA PRO A 628 -23.59 -21.91 3.60
C PRO A 628 -24.30 -22.89 2.65
N LYS A 629 -25.53 -22.55 2.29
CA LYS A 629 -26.36 -23.34 1.39
C LYS A 629 -26.77 -22.54 0.17
N ASN A 630 -26.58 -23.13 -1.00
CA ASN A 630 -27.05 -22.55 -2.26
C ASN A 630 -28.42 -23.12 -2.66
N GLU A 631 -29.46 -22.50 -2.13
CA GLU A 631 -30.87 -22.85 -2.41
C GLU A 631 -31.47 -21.98 -3.53
N SER A 632 -30.61 -21.33 -4.35
CA SER A 632 -31.10 -20.58 -5.50
C SER A 632 -31.84 -21.50 -6.48
N PRO A 633 -32.96 -21.04 -7.08
CA PRO A 633 -33.61 -21.76 -8.18
C PRO A 633 -32.73 -21.87 -9.44
N ASN A 634 -31.65 -21.09 -9.51
CA ASN A 634 -30.69 -21.10 -10.61
C ASN A 634 -29.41 -21.88 -10.27
N ASN A 635 -29.37 -22.61 -9.16
CA ASN A 635 -28.22 -23.43 -8.79
C ASN A 635 -28.27 -24.79 -9.50
N ASP A 636 -27.22 -25.10 -10.24
CA ASP A 636 -26.98 -26.40 -10.85
C ASP A 636 -25.76 -27.14 -10.26
N GLY A 637 -25.04 -26.50 -9.32
CA GLY A 637 -23.96 -27.09 -8.54
C GLY A 637 -24.42 -27.71 -7.22
N LEU A 638 -23.52 -27.77 -6.25
CA LEU A 638 -23.80 -28.27 -4.91
C LEU A 638 -24.73 -27.31 -4.16
N VAL A 639 -25.65 -27.87 -3.39
CA VAL A 639 -26.44 -27.11 -2.41
C VAL A 639 -25.60 -26.87 -1.16
N LYS A 640 -24.88 -27.88 -0.66
CA LYS A 640 -24.00 -27.74 0.51
C LYS A 640 -22.64 -27.20 0.08
N LEU A 641 -22.31 -26.00 0.53
CA LEU A 641 -21.07 -25.33 0.15
C LEU A 641 -19.98 -25.51 1.22
N PRO A 642 -18.68 -25.40 0.84
CA PRO A 642 -17.59 -25.29 1.81
C PRO A 642 -17.76 -24.08 2.75
N PRO A 643 -17.26 -24.15 3.99
CA PRO A 643 -17.30 -23.05 4.95
C PRO A 643 -16.60 -21.80 4.41
N VAL A 644 -17.09 -20.63 4.84
CA VAL A 644 -16.46 -19.35 4.50
C VAL A 644 -15.11 -19.21 5.20
N THR A 645 -14.12 -18.81 4.43
CA THR A 645 -12.76 -18.48 4.87
C THR A 645 -12.68 -16.98 5.13
N PRO A 646 -12.19 -16.55 6.30
CA PRO A 646 -12.05 -15.13 6.63
C PRO A 646 -11.10 -14.38 5.67
N ASN A 647 -11.44 -13.12 5.37
CA ASN A 647 -10.63 -12.22 4.57
C ASN A 647 -9.63 -11.42 5.42
N THR A 648 -8.58 -10.87 4.80
CA THR A 648 -7.50 -10.13 5.49
C THR A 648 -7.88 -8.68 5.79
N ILE A 649 -8.50 -7.99 4.83
CA ILE A 649 -8.90 -6.59 4.92
C ILE A 649 -10.31 -6.46 4.32
N TRP A 650 -11.20 -5.72 4.98
CA TRP A 650 -12.47 -5.27 4.43
C TRP A 650 -12.72 -3.81 4.80
N TYR A 651 -13.38 -3.03 3.95
CA TYR A 651 -13.76 -1.66 4.29
C TYR A 651 -15.03 -1.19 3.60
N SER A 652 -15.76 -0.36 4.32
CA SER A 652 -16.97 0.32 3.86
C SER A 652 -16.72 1.83 3.73
N PRO A 653 -17.69 2.64 3.22
CA PRO A 653 -17.54 4.10 3.24
C PRO A 653 -17.25 4.66 4.64
N GLN A 654 -17.73 3.96 5.67
CA GLN A 654 -17.52 4.34 7.06
C GLN A 654 -16.07 4.14 7.52
N GLY A 655 -15.36 3.14 6.98
CA GLY A 655 -13.96 2.85 7.30
C GLY A 655 -13.62 1.36 7.23
N GLY A 656 -12.35 1.06 7.53
CA GLY A 656 -11.79 -0.27 7.42
C GLY A 656 -11.93 -1.13 8.67
N GLY A 657 -12.07 -2.43 8.43
CA GLY A 657 -12.17 -3.48 9.45
C GLY A 657 -13.36 -3.27 10.36
N VAL A 658 -14.51 -2.83 9.84
CA VAL A 658 -15.70 -2.55 10.65
C VAL A 658 -16.21 -3.86 11.27
N ASP A 659 -16.33 -3.89 12.58
CA ASP A 659 -16.82 -5.04 13.36
C ASP A 659 -17.93 -4.60 14.33
N TYR A 660 -18.85 -5.50 14.65
CA TYR A 660 -20.00 -5.21 15.53
C TYR A 660 -20.10 -6.28 16.63
N PRO A 661 -20.70 -5.94 17.79
CA PRO A 661 -21.11 -6.94 18.78
C PRO A 661 -22.00 -8.00 18.15
N ARG A 662 -21.83 -9.26 18.56
CA ARG A 662 -22.59 -10.41 18.03
C ARG A 662 -23.55 -10.94 19.08
N ASP A 663 -24.69 -11.44 18.62
CA ASP A 663 -25.64 -12.17 19.46
C ASP A 663 -25.16 -13.62 19.75
N ALA A 664 -25.98 -14.39 20.47
CA ALA A 664 -25.69 -15.78 20.82
C ALA A 664 -25.55 -16.72 19.60
N ASN A 665 -26.08 -16.33 18.44
CA ASN A 665 -25.99 -17.06 17.19
C ASN A 665 -24.83 -16.57 16.31
N GLY A 666 -24.01 -15.63 16.80
CA GLY A 666 -22.89 -15.07 16.07
C GLY A 666 -23.27 -13.99 15.04
N VAL A 667 -24.54 -13.55 15.02
CA VAL A 667 -25.02 -12.52 14.09
C VAL A 667 -24.61 -11.13 14.61
N PRO A 668 -23.90 -10.32 13.81
CA PRO A 668 -23.55 -8.95 14.18
C PRO A 668 -24.80 -8.06 14.36
N SER A 669 -24.74 -7.08 15.25
CA SER A 669 -25.89 -6.21 15.51
C SER A 669 -26.24 -5.30 14.33
N TYR A 670 -25.27 -4.99 13.47
CA TYR A 670 -25.38 -4.09 12.31
C TYR A 670 -25.88 -2.68 12.62
N LYS A 671 -25.91 -2.29 13.89
CA LYS A 671 -26.24 -0.92 14.30
C LYS A 671 -25.01 -0.04 14.13
N PRO A 672 -25.08 1.02 13.30
CA PRO A 672 -23.93 1.89 13.03
C PRO A 672 -23.21 2.40 14.29
N GLU A 673 -23.96 2.75 15.32
CA GLU A 673 -23.47 3.28 16.60
C GLU A 673 -22.71 2.27 17.46
N GLU A 674 -22.87 0.97 17.19
CA GLU A 674 -22.15 -0.11 17.88
C GLU A 674 -20.91 -0.57 17.09
N GLY A 675 -20.70 -0.06 15.88
CA GLY A 675 -19.61 -0.46 14.99
C GLY A 675 -18.24 0.06 15.42
N LYS A 676 -17.21 -0.80 15.38
CA LYS A 676 -15.81 -0.46 15.66
C LYS A 676 -14.96 -0.60 14.41
N GLN A 677 -14.14 0.41 14.10
CA GLN A 677 -13.17 0.38 13.02
C GLN A 677 -11.85 -0.22 13.50
N LEU A 678 -11.40 -1.30 12.87
CA LEU A 678 -10.15 -1.98 13.22
C LEU A 678 -8.98 -1.56 12.32
N LEU A 679 -9.24 -0.99 11.15
CA LEU A 679 -8.23 -0.50 10.19
C LEU A 679 -8.44 1.00 9.92
N PRO A 680 -8.08 1.88 10.87
CA PRO A 680 -8.39 3.31 10.80
C PRO A 680 -7.63 4.07 9.70
N TRP A 681 -6.62 3.47 9.09
CA TRP A 681 -5.88 3.99 7.92
C TRP A 681 -6.64 3.80 6.60
N LEU A 682 -7.61 2.89 6.59
CA LEU A 682 -8.43 2.58 5.44
C LEU A 682 -9.77 3.30 5.58
N LYS A 683 -9.76 4.60 5.28
CA LYS A 683 -10.94 5.48 5.35
C LYS A 683 -11.14 6.21 4.04
N GLY A 684 -12.41 6.51 3.76
CA GLY A 684 -12.80 7.06 2.47
C GLY A 684 -12.68 6.03 1.38
N GLY A 685 -12.99 6.45 0.16
CA GLY A 685 -12.85 5.62 -1.01
C GLY A 685 -14.05 5.70 -1.93
N GLY A 686 -13.83 5.66 -3.25
CA GLY A 686 -14.92 5.32 -4.19
C GLY A 686 -15.30 3.84 -4.12
N GLN A 687 -14.48 3.04 -3.42
CA GLN A 687 -14.65 1.61 -3.20
C GLN A 687 -14.66 0.85 -4.53
N ALA A 688 -13.51 0.89 -5.19
CA ALA A 688 -13.11 -0.09 -6.20
C ALA A 688 -11.65 -0.50 -5.98
N THR A 689 -11.48 -1.49 -5.11
CA THR A 689 -10.19 -2.09 -4.79
C THR A 689 -9.38 -2.52 -6.00
N MET A 690 -8.10 -2.14 -5.98
CA MET A 690 -7.08 -2.51 -6.94
C MET A 690 -5.92 -3.12 -6.18
N ASN A 691 -5.91 -4.46 -6.15
CA ASN A 691 -4.85 -5.22 -5.50
C ASN A 691 -3.49 -4.95 -6.15
N GLY A 692 -2.44 -4.93 -5.32
CA GLY A 692 -1.06 -4.75 -5.78
C GLY A 692 -0.11 -5.88 -5.46
N PRO A 693 1.14 -5.71 -5.89
CA PRO A 693 2.18 -6.70 -5.66
C PRO A 693 2.64 -6.72 -4.20
N VAL A 694 3.32 -7.81 -3.83
CA VAL A 694 4.25 -7.80 -2.69
C VAL A 694 5.61 -7.36 -3.22
N TYR A 695 6.26 -6.41 -2.56
CA TYR A 695 7.63 -6.05 -2.92
C TYR A 695 8.60 -7.11 -2.38
N ARG A 696 9.50 -7.58 -3.24
CA ARG A 696 10.61 -8.47 -2.86
C ARG A 696 11.94 -7.79 -3.17
N TYR A 697 12.72 -7.54 -2.12
CA TYR A 697 14.00 -6.88 -2.25
C TYR A 697 15.05 -7.86 -2.77
N ASP A 698 15.69 -7.50 -3.88
CA ASP A 698 16.85 -8.23 -4.40
C ASP A 698 18.15 -7.51 -4.01
N ALA A 699 18.94 -8.15 -3.14
CA ALA A 699 20.24 -7.66 -2.70
C ALA A 699 21.33 -7.81 -3.78
N GLN A 700 21.14 -8.67 -4.78
CA GLN A 700 22.10 -8.89 -5.88
C GLN A 700 21.87 -7.92 -7.05
N SER A 701 20.69 -7.31 -7.12
CA SER A 701 20.40 -6.30 -8.13
C SER A 701 21.30 -5.07 -7.93
N GLU A 702 22.00 -4.63 -8.97
CA GLU A 702 22.80 -3.40 -8.97
C GLU A 702 21.97 -2.14 -9.27
N SER A 703 20.67 -2.30 -9.53
CA SER A 703 19.78 -1.17 -9.84
C SER A 703 19.76 -0.14 -8.73
N THR A 704 19.92 1.14 -9.09
CA THR A 704 19.74 2.28 -8.18
C THR A 704 18.28 2.70 -8.06
N ALA A 705 17.41 2.22 -8.96
CA ALA A 705 15.98 2.52 -8.96
C ALA A 705 15.19 1.62 -7.98
N LYS A 706 15.78 0.51 -7.54
CA LYS A 706 15.15 -0.45 -6.63
C LYS A 706 14.79 0.19 -5.30
N TRP A 707 13.63 -0.17 -4.79
CA TRP A 707 13.19 0.29 -3.48
C TRP A 707 14.03 -0.36 -2.37
N PRO A 708 14.21 0.29 -1.20
CA PRO A 708 15.01 -0.29 -0.14
C PRO A 708 14.44 -1.57 0.49
N ALA A 709 15.32 -2.34 1.14
CA ALA A 709 14.98 -3.57 1.87
C ALA A 709 13.89 -3.39 2.94
N TYR A 710 13.67 -2.16 3.43
CA TYR A 710 12.53 -1.83 4.29
C TYR A 710 11.21 -2.29 3.68
N TRP A 711 11.01 -2.22 2.36
CA TRP A 711 9.75 -2.58 1.71
C TRP A 711 9.57 -4.09 1.52
N ASP A 712 10.61 -4.90 1.76
CA ASP A 712 10.55 -6.35 1.52
C ASP A 712 9.40 -7.00 2.29
N GLY A 713 8.63 -7.83 1.58
CA GLY A 713 7.47 -8.53 2.11
C GLY A 713 6.23 -7.65 2.37
N LYS A 714 6.27 -6.34 2.07
CA LYS A 714 5.10 -5.48 2.20
C LYS A 714 4.19 -5.63 0.97
N TRP A 715 2.90 -5.80 1.23
CA TRP A 715 1.85 -5.94 0.22
C TRP A 715 1.21 -4.59 -0.08
N PHE A 716 1.08 -4.26 -1.36
CA PHE A 716 0.51 -3.00 -1.83
C PHE A 716 -1.00 -3.13 -2.01
N VAL A 717 -1.76 -2.25 -1.36
CA VAL A 717 -3.22 -2.18 -1.43
C VAL A 717 -3.65 -0.77 -1.81
N GLY A 718 -4.60 -0.65 -2.74
CA GLY A 718 -5.07 0.62 -3.24
C GLY A 718 -6.51 0.59 -3.74
N ASP A 719 -7.12 1.75 -3.90
CA ASP A 719 -8.45 1.92 -4.49
C ASP A 719 -8.33 2.76 -5.77
N PHE A 720 -9.20 2.47 -6.73
CA PHE A 720 -9.24 3.05 -8.05
C PHE A 720 -9.53 4.56 -8.03
N TYR A 721 -10.52 5.03 -7.28
CA TYR A 721 -11.20 6.31 -7.59
C TYR A 721 -10.56 7.56 -6.98
N ASP A 722 -10.02 8.56 -7.68
CA ASP A 722 -9.69 9.88 -7.07
C ASP A 722 -8.43 10.00 -6.17
N ASP A 723 -8.18 11.21 -5.65
CA ASP A 723 -6.96 11.59 -4.94
C ASP A 723 -7.01 11.39 -3.41
N THR A 724 -8.17 11.09 -2.85
CA THR A 724 -8.37 10.85 -1.41
C THR A 724 -8.21 9.38 -1.02
N GLN A 725 -8.08 8.49 -2.00
CA GLN A 725 -8.11 7.04 -1.83
C GLN A 725 -7.02 6.45 -0.95
N PRO A 726 -7.31 5.34 -0.25
CA PRO A 726 -6.25 4.57 0.38
C PRO A 726 -5.24 4.07 -0.67
N ARG A 727 -3.95 4.30 -0.38
CA ARG A 727 -2.81 3.68 -1.06
C ARG A 727 -1.78 3.38 0.01
N HIS A 728 -1.61 2.12 0.34
CA HIS A 728 -0.78 1.69 1.45
C HIS A 728 0.07 0.48 1.08
N ALA A 729 1.25 0.40 1.68
CA ALA A 729 1.97 -0.86 1.79
C ALA A 729 1.70 -1.41 3.20
N VAL A 730 1.26 -2.66 3.28
CA VAL A 730 0.87 -3.29 4.53
C VAL A 730 1.76 -4.49 4.84
N LEU A 731 1.99 -4.73 6.14
CA LEU A 731 2.68 -5.90 6.63
C LEU A 731 1.68 -6.82 7.34
N THR A 732 1.66 -8.09 6.97
CA THR A 732 0.86 -9.13 7.63
C THR A 732 1.70 -9.93 8.61
N ASP A 733 1.06 -10.50 9.64
CA ASP A 733 1.74 -11.44 10.54
C ASP A 733 1.74 -12.84 9.92
N PRO A 734 2.91 -13.46 9.67
CA PRO A 734 3.01 -14.83 9.17
C PRO A 734 2.24 -15.87 9.99
N LYS A 735 1.97 -15.61 11.28
CA LYS A 735 1.19 -16.52 12.14
C LYS A 735 -0.31 -16.55 11.79
N THR A 736 -0.83 -15.45 11.26
CA THR A 736 -2.27 -15.20 11.08
C THR A 736 -2.68 -14.93 9.63
N VAL A 737 -1.72 -14.71 8.72
CA VAL A 737 -1.97 -14.60 7.27
C VAL A 737 -2.69 -15.85 6.75
N GLY A 738 -3.69 -15.67 5.89
CA GLY A 738 -4.59 -16.74 5.41
C GLY A 738 -5.60 -17.26 6.44
N LYS A 739 -5.66 -16.69 7.66
CA LYS A 739 -6.59 -17.08 8.74
C LYS A 739 -7.44 -15.90 9.25
N GLY A 740 -7.57 -14.84 8.45
CA GLY A 740 -8.30 -13.62 8.83
C GLY A 740 -7.54 -12.66 9.73
N GLY A 741 -6.22 -12.82 9.89
CA GLY A 741 -5.39 -11.85 10.60
C GLY A 741 -5.35 -10.51 9.88
N LEU A 742 -5.60 -9.43 10.62
CA LEU A 742 -5.45 -8.07 10.11
C LEU A 742 -3.97 -7.70 9.89
N PRO A 743 -3.65 -6.77 8.98
CA PRO A 743 -2.31 -6.22 8.90
C PRO A 743 -1.84 -5.63 10.23
N THR A 744 -0.59 -5.89 10.59
CA THR A 744 0.03 -5.38 11.83
C THR A 744 0.58 -3.97 11.66
N HIS A 745 0.81 -3.55 10.42
CA HIS A 745 1.38 -2.26 10.07
C HIS A 745 0.92 -1.80 8.68
N ALA A 746 0.76 -0.48 8.51
CA ALA A 746 0.49 0.17 7.24
C ALA A 746 1.38 1.41 7.07
N GLU A 747 1.92 1.59 5.87
CA GLU A 747 2.69 2.77 5.46
C GLU A 747 1.96 3.47 4.31
N SER A 748 1.85 4.80 4.35
CA SER A 748 1.15 5.54 3.30
C SER A 748 2.02 5.67 2.06
N LEU A 749 1.46 5.33 0.90
CA LEU A 749 2.12 5.49 -0.40
C LEU A 749 1.72 6.77 -1.12
N LYS A 750 0.76 7.56 -0.61
CA LYS A 750 0.18 8.72 -1.31
C LYS A 750 1.20 9.77 -1.76
N LYS A 751 2.29 9.93 -1.01
CA LYS A 751 3.37 10.88 -1.32
C LYS A 751 4.50 10.26 -2.17
N ILE A 752 4.57 8.93 -2.26
CA ILE A 752 5.54 8.19 -3.09
C ILE A 752 4.96 7.95 -4.49
N ILE A 753 3.67 7.57 -4.53
CA ILE A 753 2.86 7.33 -5.72
C ILE A 753 1.87 8.50 -5.80
N PRO A 754 2.22 9.60 -6.48
CA PRO A 754 1.52 10.87 -6.36
C PRO A 754 0.05 10.73 -6.78
N VAL A 755 -0.84 11.15 -5.89
CA VAL A 755 -2.28 11.27 -6.13
C VAL A 755 -2.60 12.63 -6.75
N GLY A 756 -3.76 12.77 -7.39
CA GLY A 756 -4.26 14.07 -7.85
C GLY A 756 -4.47 14.18 -9.36
N ALA A 757 -5.03 15.33 -9.77
CA ALA A 757 -5.36 15.63 -11.17
C ALA A 757 -4.16 15.56 -12.12
N ASP A 758 -2.96 15.87 -11.62
CA ASP A 758 -1.69 15.84 -12.36
C ASP A 758 -0.78 14.67 -11.95
N GLY A 759 -1.25 13.81 -11.04
CA GLY A 759 -0.61 12.54 -10.69
C GLY A 759 -1.41 11.33 -11.18
N ILE A 760 -1.20 10.19 -10.55
CA ILE A 760 -1.98 8.97 -10.74
C ILE A 760 -3.30 9.16 -9.98
N ARG A 761 -4.38 9.51 -10.68
CA ARG A 761 -5.69 9.68 -10.03
C ARG A 761 -6.42 8.35 -9.97
N ASN A 762 -6.60 7.70 -11.12
CA ASN A 762 -7.41 6.51 -11.23
C ASN A 762 -6.50 5.27 -11.30
N LEU A 763 -6.06 4.77 -10.13
CA LEU A 763 -5.13 3.64 -10.03
C LEU A 763 -5.76 2.40 -10.63
N MET A 764 -5.20 1.85 -11.71
CA MET A 764 -5.81 0.69 -12.39
C MET A 764 -5.01 -0.60 -12.25
N ASP A 765 -3.69 -0.53 -12.29
CA ASP A 765 -2.81 -1.68 -12.07
C ASP A 765 -1.39 -1.18 -11.70
N TRP A 766 -0.58 -2.07 -11.14
CA TRP A 766 0.80 -1.80 -10.73
C TRP A 766 1.61 -3.08 -10.57
N LYS A 767 2.85 -3.08 -11.07
CA LYS A 767 3.79 -4.22 -10.97
C LYS A 767 5.22 -3.71 -10.78
N PHE A 768 6.01 -4.44 -10.00
CA PHE A 768 7.45 -4.18 -9.92
C PHE A 768 8.15 -4.82 -11.11
N ALA A 769 9.06 -4.08 -11.75
CA ALA A 769 9.96 -4.59 -12.77
C ALA A 769 11.20 -5.26 -12.14
N PRO A 770 11.97 -6.06 -12.90
CA PRO A 770 13.19 -6.71 -12.42
C PRO A 770 14.25 -5.74 -11.85
N ASP A 771 14.25 -4.48 -12.29
CA ASP A 771 15.13 -3.44 -11.76
C ASP A 771 14.67 -2.88 -10.40
N GLY A 772 13.56 -3.38 -9.86
CA GLY A 772 12.98 -2.95 -8.59
C GLY A 772 12.20 -1.63 -8.64
N SER A 773 12.00 -1.04 -9.82
CA SER A 773 11.09 0.11 -9.99
C SER A 773 9.64 -0.35 -10.12
N LEU A 774 8.69 0.49 -9.68
CA LEU A 774 7.25 0.19 -9.73
C LEU A 774 6.63 0.86 -10.95
N TYR A 775 5.97 0.09 -11.81
CA TYR A 775 5.12 0.63 -12.88
C TYR A 775 3.67 0.70 -12.41
N VAL A 776 2.97 1.77 -12.77
CA VAL A 776 1.58 2.03 -12.35
C VAL A 776 0.76 2.54 -13.53
N LEU A 777 -0.40 1.93 -13.79
CA LEU A 777 -1.38 2.43 -14.75
C LEU A 777 -2.33 3.43 -14.07
N ASP A 778 -2.43 4.63 -14.66
CA ASP A 778 -3.49 5.59 -14.41
C ASP A 778 -4.52 5.48 -15.54
N TYR A 779 -5.74 5.10 -15.20
CA TYR A 779 -6.84 4.94 -16.15
C TYR A 779 -7.19 6.24 -16.88
N GLY A 780 -7.02 7.40 -16.24
CA GLY A 780 -7.40 8.70 -16.81
C GLY A 780 -8.45 9.42 -15.94
N ARG A 781 -9.32 10.24 -16.55
CA ARG A 781 -10.34 11.05 -15.85
C ARG A 781 -11.76 10.72 -16.29
N GLY A 782 -11.94 10.03 -17.42
CA GLY A 782 -13.22 9.47 -17.86
C GLY A 782 -13.52 8.08 -17.29
N PHE A 783 -14.70 7.57 -17.62
CA PHE A 783 -15.13 6.19 -17.37
C PHE A 783 -15.47 5.51 -18.68
N PHE A 784 -15.02 4.27 -18.87
CA PHE A 784 -15.23 3.47 -20.08
C PHE A 784 -14.66 4.14 -21.34
N THR A 785 -13.57 4.88 -21.18
CA THR A 785 -12.95 5.69 -22.23
C THR A 785 -11.48 5.96 -21.90
N SER A 786 -10.69 6.27 -22.91
CA SER A 786 -9.33 6.79 -22.76
C SER A 786 -9.32 8.32 -22.92
N ASP A 787 -8.34 8.98 -22.28
CA ASP A 787 -8.13 10.41 -22.46
C ASP A 787 -6.64 10.77 -22.42
N SER A 788 -6.32 12.06 -22.56
CA SER A 788 -4.94 12.57 -22.53
C SER A 788 -4.25 12.39 -21.17
N LYS A 789 -5.00 12.11 -20.10
CA LYS A 789 -4.50 11.88 -18.74
C LYS A 789 -4.30 10.39 -18.45
N SER A 790 -4.85 9.48 -19.25
CA SER A 790 -4.49 8.06 -19.22
C SER A 790 -2.97 7.91 -19.42
N ALA A 791 -2.31 7.10 -18.59
CA ALA A 791 -0.85 7.04 -18.55
C ALA A 791 -0.29 5.76 -17.94
N LEU A 792 0.93 5.40 -18.36
CA LEU A 792 1.83 4.53 -17.63
C LEU A 792 2.82 5.42 -16.86
N TRP A 793 3.02 5.12 -15.58
CA TRP A 793 3.96 5.79 -14.69
C TRP A 793 5.04 4.82 -14.23
N ARG A 794 6.25 5.32 -14.03
CA ARG A 794 7.36 4.61 -13.38
C ARG A 794 7.73 5.32 -12.08
N VAL A 795 7.74 4.60 -10.97
CA VAL A 795 8.10 5.09 -9.64
C VAL A 795 9.41 4.44 -9.20
N SER A 796 10.46 5.25 -9.10
CA SER A 796 11.82 4.82 -8.78
C SER A 796 12.31 5.43 -7.48
N TYR A 797 13.19 4.72 -6.79
CA TYR A 797 13.92 5.24 -5.64
C TYR A 797 15.18 6.00 -6.09
N LYS A 798 15.52 7.07 -5.37
CA LYS A 798 16.70 7.92 -5.60
C LYS A 798 17.45 8.32 -4.32
N GLY A 799 17.05 7.78 -3.16
CA GLY A 799 17.68 8.11 -1.87
C GLY A 799 19.08 7.49 -1.67
N GLY A 800 19.49 6.60 -2.57
CA GLY A 800 20.74 5.87 -2.48
C GLY A 800 20.72 4.79 -1.38
N GLY A 801 21.82 4.05 -1.26
CA GLY A 801 21.93 2.96 -0.29
C GLY A 801 21.99 3.41 1.17
N ALA A 802 22.01 2.42 2.06
CA ALA A 802 22.16 2.59 3.50
C ALA A 802 23.41 3.40 3.87
N THR A 803 23.31 4.26 4.88
CA THR A 803 24.41 5.14 5.31
C THR A 803 25.66 4.31 5.70
N PRO A 804 26.86 4.57 5.14
CA PRO A 804 28.03 3.67 5.23
C PRO A 804 28.52 3.45 6.67
N ALA A 805 29.01 2.25 7.00
CA ALA A 805 29.59 1.97 8.31
C ALA A 805 30.91 2.75 8.52
N ALA A 806 31.39 2.81 9.77
CA ALA A 806 32.64 3.52 10.07
C ALA A 806 33.84 3.00 9.27
N ALA A 807 33.92 1.69 9.03
CA ALA A 807 35.00 1.07 8.27
C ALA A 807 35.02 1.50 6.78
N ASP A 808 33.86 1.81 6.21
CA ASP A 808 33.70 2.17 4.79
C ASP A 808 34.15 3.61 4.49
N LEU A 809 34.28 4.44 5.52
CA LEU A 809 34.73 5.83 5.41
C LEU A 809 36.26 5.96 5.43
N VAL A 810 36.96 5.00 6.04
CA VAL A 810 38.43 5.02 6.23
C VAL A 810 39.18 4.86 4.90
N GLY A 811 38.53 4.31 3.85
CA GLY A 811 39.13 4.12 2.52
C GLY A 811 38.99 5.28 1.53
N LYS A 812 38.09 6.24 1.77
CA LYS A 812 37.83 7.36 0.83
C LYS A 812 38.51 8.68 1.23
N ALA A 813 38.90 8.85 2.49
CA ALA A 813 39.61 10.05 2.96
C ALA A 813 41.07 10.14 2.47
N ALA A 814 41.62 9.08 1.89
CA ALA A 814 42.97 9.06 1.31
C ALA A 814 43.02 9.46 -0.19
N ALA A 815 41.87 9.80 -0.79
CA ALA A 815 41.75 10.23 -2.18
C ALA A 815 40.97 11.56 -2.26
N LYS A 816 41.54 12.63 -1.72
CA LYS A 816 41.22 14.01 -2.08
C LYS A 816 42.45 14.89 -1.92
#